data_AF-A0A968ST03-F1
#
_entry.id   AF-A0A968ST03-F1
#
_cell.length_a   1.000
_cell.length_b   1.000
_cell.length_c   1.000
_cell.angle_alpha   90.00
_cell.angle_beta   90.00
_cell.angle_gamma   90.00
#
_symmetry.space_group_name_H-M   'P 1'
#
loop_
_entity.id
_entity.type
_entity.pdbx_description
1 polymer ?
#
loop_
_entity_poly.entity_id
_entity_poly.type
_entity_poly.pdbx_seq_one_letter_code
_entity_poly.pdbx_strand_id
1 'polypeptide(L)'
;MLDSSGVDWAQSAHNWEEQGDYLQASLYYRQLGLLDKVAEMLIKLERYQDAAQVYEEAKKHEAAAQIYQASGNVAAVDRCWSLAAVVACNDSDLTTARIHWRKVSDLEGVARQYEAQKQWSWAAEVWELLGKFEQAETLWGQLGEWQRVAVVCEQQEKWDPAARAWEKLDQWLEAERCWGKISAFKEMARVCRRDLRWGAAASHFEVCEKWEEAGHCWKQESQWVNAAKCFREAHCYRESAPLWRRSGSLLDAAADWRAAGELRLAAEALDAAGSFELEAGTLWQELGELELAAKRYEQVPQPEAWRRAIECWSAVENWDAVGNLYVRLGEIEAAAQVWAEHGYPGKAAARYQKLGLMEEGSRCWQQAGEWIRSAELLIVLGREQEAAADFERGEAWEQAAECWLRLQERIPAAECFRRDGQFEQSALLWERVEHWENAIADWRQAGQLERLAELLEQKVQAWEEAAETWQQLQRHHDVARCLRAAGNYAASAPLWERCGEFEEAVEDWQNAGNLERAAELLEDPIRDFWEAGLIWAELQAWERAALLFERVDHPAGLRQGIRCWSEIEEWNRVAKLHLRLNQPQEAAQLWEEHGYFDEAAETFASIQHAYDAVRCWKQVEQWVKIGNLLREKGSPIDLDLAANYYERGEAFVEAAACWVELENWSGAADCLRRVGDFAQSAVYWEQDQEWDEAIQDWRQGQRWEEVVRILLALDRRLEAAQAWEEAEEYEKAGLLYAEIKDLAVLEKEIHCWEQIQRRDRLAPLYEEAGRFNSAAQAWESLNEPERAIDNWKQIESWHNIARLQEQLECYQEAIGNYRQPQSDWEGIKRCAKKSTPILWEVVVEACIQLDQYVEAAEGFVQLDQYAQAATYYDKANLHSKAGEQWEKAGKYDWAKVSWGRARNWHAVLRICKQQDTPETWLEAAKVLETELGNPCEAAELFYQYEQKENAYRCWGNCPRSSQIATAKESKGDWIIAADIWAACKQWERAGNVWVKAQKYCAAISAYQKAIQEDPPVSSSRPEDLELPERFRGGNIWATVATAAGTIVVEAIAGPPRVEL
;
A
#
# COMPACT_ATOMS: atom_id res chain seq x y z
N MET A 1 7.67 41.17 -81.36
CA MET A 1 8.19 40.78 -82.68
C MET A 1 8.31 42.05 -83.51
N LEU A 2 9.52 42.43 -83.91
CA LEU A 2 9.72 43.55 -84.82
C LEU A 2 9.44 43.05 -86.24
N ASP A 3 8.37 43.56 -86.84
CA ASP A 3 8.06 43.32 -88.24
C ASP A 3 8.84 44.30 -89.14
N SER A 4 8.99 43.93 -90.41
CA SER A 4 9.86 44.56 -91.43
C SER A 4 9.61 46.05 -91.77
N SER A 5 8.76 46.75 -91.00
CA SER A 5 8.51 48.20 -91.07
C SER A 5 9.11 49.00 -89.89
N GLY A 6 9.77 48.35 -88.92
CA GLY A 6 10.47 49.05 -87.83
C GLY A 6 9.55 49.70 -86.78
N VAL A 7 8.29 49.28 -86.70
CA VAL A 7 7.33 49.76 -85.69
C VAL A 7 7.20 48.70 -84.58
N ASP A 8 7.57 49.06 -83.35
CA ASP A 8 7.30 48.22 -82.18
C ASP A 8 5.80 48.32 -81.85
N TRP A 9 5.04 47.28 -82.18
CA TRP A 9 3.58 47.24 -82.01
C TRP A 9 3.16 47.39 -80.55
N ALA A 10 3.96 46.92 -79.58
CA ALA A 10 3.64 47.05 -78.16
C ALA A 10 3.88 48.47 -77.66
N GLN A 11 5.01 49.06 -78.07
CA GLN A 11 5.33 50.45 -77.73
C GLN A 11 4.38 51.42 -78.43
N SER A 12 3.96 51.10 -79.66
CA SER A 12 2.95 51.86 -80.39
C SER A 12 1.57 51.74 -79.74
N ALA A 13 1.13 50.53 -79.35
CA ALA A 13 -0.14 50.35 -78.63
C ALA A 13 -0.18 51.16 -77.33
N HIS A 14 0.93 51.17 -76.59
CA HIS A 14 1.04 51.93 -75.35
C HIS A 14 1.06 53.45 -75.59
N ASN A 15 1.80 53.91 -76.60
CA ASN A 15 1.80 55.33 -76.98
C ASN A 15 0.41 55.81 -77.42
N TRP A 16 -0.36 54.99 -78.16
CA TRP A 16 -1.74 55.32 -78.52
C TRP A 16 -2.67 55.32 -77.31
N GLU A 17 -2.45 54.42 -76.35
CA GLU A 17 -3.17 54.41 -75.07
C GLU A 17 -2.90 55.68 -74.24
N GLU A 18 -1.65 56.13 -74.16
CA GLU A 18 -1.28 57.39 -73.47
C GLU A 18 -1.83 58.63 -74.18
N GLN A 19 -1.95 58.58 -75.51
CA GLN A 19 -2.56 59.65 -76.31
C GLN A 19 -4.09 59.66 -76.23
N GLY A 20 -4.70 58.67 -75.58
CA GLY A 20 -6.16 58.56 -75.41
C GLY A 20 -6.90 58.04 -76.66
N ASP A 21 -6.20 57.61 -77.71
CA ASP A 21 -6.81 56.92 -78.86
C ASP A 21 -6.91 55.42 -78.57
N TYR A 22 -7.90 55.08 -77.75
CA TYR A 22 -8.14 53.71 -77.32
C TYR A 22 -8.57 52.79 -78.47
N LEU A 23 -9.06 53.33 -79.60
CA LEU A 23 -9.47 52.52 -80.74
C LEU A 23 -8.24 51.96 -81.45
N GLN A 24 -7.25 52.82 -81.73
CA GLN A 24 -5.97 52.36 -82.27
C GLN A 24 -5.25 51.45 -81.27
N ALA A 25 -5.20 51.81 -79.99
CA ALA A 25 -4.62 50.93 -78.98
C ALA A 25 -5.27 49.53 -78.96
N SER A 26 -6.61 49.44 -79.06
CA SER A 26 -7.33 48.16 -79.10
C SER A 26 -6.98 47.29 -80.31
N LEU A 27 -6.80 47.90 -81.49
CA LEU A 27 -6.45 47.18 -82.72
C LEU A 27 -5.03 46.61 -82.66
N TYR A 28 -4.09 47.40 -82.14
CA TYR A 28 -2.70 46.97 -81.94
C TYR A 28 -2.61 45.90 -80.84
N TYR A 29 -3.32 46.05 -79.71
CA TYR A 29 -3.41 45.01 -78.68
C TYR A 29 -4.06 43.72 -79.19
N ARG A 30 -5.00 43.80 -80.14
CA ARG A 30 -5.63 42.61 -80.76
C ARG A 30 -4.67 41.87 -81.68
N GLN A 31 -3.84 42.60 -82.42
CA GLN A 31 -2.77 41.98 -83.23
C GLN A 31 -1.68 41.33 -82.37
N LEU A 32 -1.47 41.83 -81.15
CA LEU A 32 -0.57 41.22 -80.16
C LEU A 32 -1.18 40.01 -79.43
N GLY A 33 -2.45 39.67 -79.67
CA GLY A 33 -3.16 38.58 -79.00
C GLY A 33 -3.51 38.85 -77.53
N LEU A 34 -3.33 40.09 -77.05
CA LEU A 34 -3.61 40.50 -75.66
C LEU A 34 -5.10 40.86 -75.50
N LEU A 35 -5.96 39.86 -75.61
CA LEU A 35 -7.43 40.02 -75.62
C LEU A 35 -7.97 40.76 -74.38
N ASP A 36 -7.34 40.61 -73.22
CA ASP A 36 -7.71 41.35 -72.00
C ASP A 36 -7.55 42.86 -72.17
N LYS A 37 -6.41 43.29 -72.70
CA LYS A 37 -6.16 44.72 -72.97
C LYS A 37 -7.06 45.24 -74.07
N VAL A 38 -7.39 44.42 -75.07
CA VAL A 38 -8.37 44.79 -76.11
C VAL A 38 -9.73 45.07 -75.47
N ALA A 39 -10.19 44.19 -74.58
CA ALA A 39 -11.46 44.35 -73.92
C ALA A 39 -11.47 45.57 -72.97
N GLU A 40 -10.38 45.82 -72.24
CA GLU A 40 -10.21 47.04 -71.42
C GLU A 40 -10.26 48.33 -72.27
N MET A 41 -9.60 48.34 -73.44
CA MET A 41 -9.66 49.50 -74.33
C MET A 41 -11.07 49.68 -74.90
N LEU A 42 -11.77 48.59 -75.23
CA LEU A 42 -13.17 48.64 -75.69
C LEU A 42 -14.12 49.12 -74.58
N ILE A 43 -13.86 48.79 -73.32
CA ILE A 43 -14.58 49.33 -72.15
C ILE A 43 -14.33 50.84 -72.04
N LYS A 44 -13.08 51.31 -72.18
CA LYS A 44 -12.75 52.75 -72.19
C LYS A 44 -13.43 53.51 -73.35
N LEU A 45 -13.77 52.81 -74.43
CA LEU A 45 -14.55 53.33 -75.56
C LEU A 45 -16.07 53.16 -75.41
N GLU A 46 -16.55 52.68 -74.26
CA GLU A 46 -17.96 52.37 -73.97
C GLU A 46 -18.58 51.32 -74.93
N ARG A 47 -17.75 50.52 -75.61
CA ARG A 47 -18.17 49.42 -76.49
C ARG A 47 -18.31 48.12 -75.71
N TYR A 48 -19.21 48.13 -74.73
CA TYR A 48 -19.37 47.04 -73.76
C TYR A 48 -19.75 45.68 -74.40
N GLN A 49 -20.56 45.67 -75.47
CA GLN A 49 -20.93 44.42 -76.15
C GLN A 49 -19.73 43.76 -76.85
N ASP A 50 -18.89 44.56 -77.52
CA ASP A 50 -17.69 44.05 -78.18
C ASP A 50 -16.66 43.60 -77.14
N ALA A 51 -16.51 44.34 -76.03
CA ALA A 51 -15.65 43.95 -74.92
C ALA A 51 -16.06 42.62 -74.29
N ALA A 52 -17.37 42.40 -74.08
CA ALA A 52 -17.88 41.15 -73.52
C ALA A 52 -17.67 39.95 -74.46
N GLN A 53 -17.83 40.13 -75.77
CA GLN A 53 -17.51 39.09 -76.76
C GLN A 53 -16.01 38.75 -76.77
N VAL A 54 -15.13 39.74 -76.63
CA VAL A 54 -13.68 39.50 -76.51
C VAL A 54 -13.36 38.72 -75.22
N TYR A 55 -14.04 38.97 -74.10
CA TYR A 55 -13.89 38.16 -72.90
C TYR A 55 -14.44 36.72 -73.03
N GLU A 56 -15.51 36.51 -73.81
CA GLU A 56 -15.99 35.16 -74.16
C GLU A 56 -14.97 34.41 -75.04
N GLU A 57 -14.39 35.07 -76.04
CA GLU A 57 -13.30 34.52 -76.86
C GLU A 57 -12.08 34.13 -75.99
N ALA A 58 -11.80 34.93 -74.97
CA ALA A 58 -10.75 34.67 -73.98
C ALA A 58 -11.12 33.61 -72.92
N LYS A 59 -12.32 32.99 -73.00
CA LYS A 59 -12.89 32.03 -72.02
C LYS A 59 -13.02 32.57 -70.60
N LYS A 60 -13.03 33.90 -70.42
CA LYS A 60 -13.23 34.57 -69.13
C LYS A 60 -14.71 34.87 -68.94
N HIS A 61 -15.50 33.81 -68.77
CA HIS A 61 -16.96 33.88 -68.73
C HIS A 61 -17.50 34.76 -67.59
N GLU A 62 -16.80 34.87 -66.46
CA GLU A 62 -17.19 35.77 -65.36
C GLU A 62 -17.07 37.26 -65.73
N ALA A 63 -15.94 37.65 -66.32
CA ALA A 63 -15.72 39.02 -66.77
C ALA A 63 -16.70 39.39 -67.90
N ALA A 64 -16.96 38.46 -68.82
CA ALA A 64 -17.96 38.62 -69.86
C ALA A 64 -19.37 38.79 -69.27
N ALA A 65 -19.76 38.01 -68.26
CA ALA A 65 -21.07 38.11 -67.61
C ALA A 65 -21.27 39.48 -66.93
N GLN A 66 -20.26 39.99 -66.23
CA GLN A 66 -20.31 41.29 -65.56
C GLN A 66 -20.48 42.44 -66.55
N ILE A 67 -19.83 42.36 -67.71
CA ILE A 67 -19.90 43.39 -68.74
C ILE A 67 -21.22 43.29 -69.52
N TYR A 68 -21.70 42.08 -69.82
CA TYR A 68 -23.04 41.90 -70.40
C TYR A 68 -24.15 42.38 -69.46
N GLN A 69 -23.93 42.28 -68.15
CA GLN A 69 -24.84 42.81 -67.13
C GLN A 69 -24.84 44.35 -67.14
N ALA A 70 -23.67 44.98 -67.28
CA ALA A 70 -23.57 46.44 -67.47
C ALA A 70 -24.17 46.91 -68.81
N SER A 71 -24.12 46.09 -69.87
CA SER A 71 -24.72 46.40 -71.18
C SER A 71 -26.21 46.04 -71.31
N GLY A 72 -26.83 45.46 -70.27
CA GLY A 72 -28.25 45.09 -70.26
C GLY A 72 -28.66 43.85 -71.08
N ASN A 73 -27.71 42.99 -71.49
CA ASN A 73 -28.01 41.80 -72.30
C ASN A 73 -28.29 40.57 -71.41
N VAL A 74 -29.49 40.51 -70.84
CA VAL A 74 -29.90 39.50 -69.85
C VAL A 74 -29.70 38.05 -70.34
N ALA A 75 -30.00 37.77 -71.62
CA ALA A 75 -29.88 36.41 -72.17
C ALA A 75 -28.41 35.95 -72.31
N ALA A 76 -27.47 36.86 -72.51
CA ALA A 76 -26.04 36.53 -72.53
C ALA A 76 -25.47 36.41 -71.11
N VAL A 77 -25.99 37.18 -70.16
CA VAL A 77 -25.63 37.11 -68.73
C VAL A 77 -25.92 35.74 -68.14
N ASP A 78 -27.13 35.21 -68.32
CA ASP A 78 -27.51 33.88 -67.80
C ASP A 78 -26.65 32.76 -68.41
N ARG A 79 -26.35 32.83 -69.71
CA ARG A 79 -25.47 31.87 -70.39
C ARG A 79 -24.02 31.95 -69.91
N CYS A 80 -23.50 33.15 -69.69
CA CYS A 80 -22.13 33.33 -69.20
C CYS A 80 -21.99 32.88 -67.74
N TRP A 81 -22.98 33.15 -66.88
CA TRP A 81 -22.97 32.66 -65.51
C TRP A 81 -23.15 31.15 -65.40
N SER A 82 -23.96 30.52 -66.27
CA SER A 82 -24.08 29.06 -66.29
C SER A 82 -22.79 28.38 -66.79
N LEU A 83 -22.13 28.94 -67.80
CA LEU A 83 -20.82 28.45 -68.26
C LEU A 83 -19.72 28.69 -67.21
N ALA A 84 -19.71 29.85 -66.54
CA ALA A 84 -18.79 30.13 -65.44
C ALA A 84 -19.00 29.15 -64.27
N ALA A 85 -20.25 28.80 -63.94
CA ALA A 85 -20.57 27.81 -62.93
C ALA A 85 -20.08 26.39 -63.32
N VAL A 86 -20.22 26.00 -64.60
CA VAL A 86 -19.70 24.72 -65.10
C VAL A 86 -18.17 24.67 -65.07
N VAL A 87 -17.50 25.77 -65.39
CA VAL A 87 -16.03 25.88 -65.27
C VAL A 87 -15.60 25.76 -63.81
N ALA A 88 -16.26 26.46 -62.89
CA ALA A 88 -15.99 26.35 -61.46
C ALA A 88 -16.22 24.93 -60.91
N CYS A 89 -17.26 24.23 -61.38
CA CYS A 89 -17.50 22.82 -61.03
C CYS A 89 -16.41 21.87 -61.56
N ASN A 90 -15.88 22.11 -62.76
CA ASN A 90 -14.78 21.32 -63.33
C ASN A 90 -13.46 21.58 -62.59
N ASP A 91 -13.27 22.80 -62.09
CA ASP A 91 -12.11 23.20 -61.28
C ASP A 91 -12.27 22.82 -59.79
N SER A 92 -13.33 22.07 -59.43
CA SER A 92 -13.62 21.59 -58.08
C SER A 92 -13.93 22.69 -57.06
N ASP A 93 -14.16 23.93 -57.49
CA ASP A 93 -14.45 25.05 -56.60
C ASP A 93 -15.96 25.21 -56.38
N LEU A 94 -16.45 24.47 -55.38
CA LEU A 94 -17.85 24.44 -54.98
C LEU A 94 -18.37 25.83 -54.56
N THR A 95 -17.50 26.69 -54.04
CA THR A 95 -17.91 27.97 -53.45
C THR A 95 -18.20 29.01 -54.51
N THR A 96 -17.33 29.10 -55.53
CA THR A 96 -17.55 29.94 -56.69
C THR A 96 -18.71 29.41 -57.53
N ALA A 97 -18.81 28.09 -57.74
CA ALA A 97 -19.97 27.48 -58.42
C ALA A 97 -21.31 27.87 -57.76
N ARG A 98 -21.40 27.85 -56.42
CA ARG A 98 -22.61 28.30 -55.69
C ARG A 98 -22.92 29.78 -55.86
N ILE A 99 -21.89 30.64 -55.89
CA ILE A 99 -22.05 32.08 -56.14
C ILE A 99 -22.56 32.30 -57.57
N HIS A 100 -22.07 31.54 -58.55
CA HIS A 100 -22.50 31.63 -59.93
C HIS A 100 -23.92 31.08 -60.13
N TRP A 101 -24.26 29.94 -59.53
CA TRP A 101 -25.63 29.40 -59.56
C TRP A 101 -26.66 30.39 -59.00
N ARG A 102 -26.36 31.08 -57.90
CA ARG A 102 -27.26 32.12 -57.36
C ARG A 102 -27.52 33.29 -58.31
N LYS A 103 -26.69 33.48 -59.33
CA LYS A 103 -26.82 34.54 -60.35
C LYS A 103 -27.51 34.07 -61.63
N VAL A 104 -27.80 32.77 -61.76
CA VAL A 104 -28.51 32.19 -62.91
C VAL A 104 -30.02 32.21 -62.65
N SER A 105 -30.78 32.68 -63.62
CA SER A 105 -32.24 32.81 -63.50
C SER A 105 -33.00 31.47 -63.60
N ASP A 106 -32.49 30.50 -64.36
CA ASP A 106 -33.09 29.15 -64.56
C ASP A 106 -32.24 28.05 -63.92
N LEU A 107 -32.36 27.90 -62.60
CA LEU A 107 -31.64 26.90 -61.83
C LEU A 107 -32.21 25.48 -61.97
N GLU A 108 -33.50 25.33 -62.29
CA GLU A 108 -34.11 24.02 -62.52
C GLU A 108 -33.61 23.38 -63.81
N GLY A 109 -33.41 24.18 -64.88
CA GLY A 109 -32.79 23.73 -66.11
C GLY A 109 -31.36 23.22 -65.88
N VAL A 110 -30.60 23.90 -65.02
CA VAL A 110 -29.23 23.52 -64.65
C VAL A 110 -29.19 22.21 -63.85
N ALA A 111 -30.08 22.01 -62.86
CA ALA A 111 -30.17 20.76 -62.10
C ALA A 111 -30.48 19.56 -63.01
N ARG A 112 -31.46 19.70 -63.90
CA ARG A 112 -31.83 18.64 -64.87
C ARG A 112 -30.74 18.36 -65.90
N GLN A 113 -29.94 19.36 -66.28
CA GLN A 113 -28.78 19.15 -67.13
C GLN A 113 -27.71 18.32 -66.43
N TYR A 114 -27.44 18.56 -65.14
CA TYR A 114 -26.52 17.74 -64.34
C TYR A 114 -27.04 16.30 -64.15
N GLU A 115 -28.35 16.10 -63.94
CA GLU A 115 -28.96 14.76 -63.93
C GLU A 115 -28.82 14.04 -65.28
N ALA A 116 -29.07 14.75 -66.39
CA ALA A 116 -28.90 14.20 -67.74
C ALA A 116 -27.45 13.83 -68.06
N GLN A 117 -26.49 14.58 -67.49
CA GLN A 117 -25.05 14.30 -67.58
C GLN A 117 -24.56 13.25 -66.55
N LYS A 118 -25.47 12.68 -65.74
CA LYS A 118 -25.19 11.72 -64.65
C LYS A 118 -24.24 12.26 -63.57
N GLN A 119 -24.16 13.58 -63.44
CA GLN A 119 -23.41 14.25 -62.38
C GLN A 119 -24.32 14.42 -61.15
N TRP A 120 -24.61 13.29 -60.48
CA TRP A 120 -25.62 13.22 -59.42
C TRP A 120 -25.30 14.09 -58.19
N SER A 121 -24.01 14.26 -57.85
CA SER A 121 -23.58 15.09 -56.73
C SER A 121 -23.90 16.57 -56.95
N TRP A 122 -23.61 17.06 -58.15
CA TRP A 122 -23.86 18.45 -58.53
C TRP A 122 -25.37 18.71 -58.72
N ALA A 123 -26.11 17.77 -59.30
CA ALA A 123 -27.56 17.85 -59.37
C ALA A 123 -28.20 17.94 -57.96
N ALA A 124 -27.76 17.11 -57.01
CA ALA A 124 -28.28 17.13 -55.65
C ALA A 124 -28.01 18.45 -54.92
N GLU A 125 -26.85 19.09 -55.13
CA GLU A 125 -26.55 20.41 -54.57
C GLU A 125 -27.41 21.52 -55.15
N VAL A 126 -27.68 21.49 -56.46
CA VAL A 126 -28.56 22.48 -57.09
C VAL A 126 -30.00 22.28 -56.62
N TRP A 127 -30.46 21.04 -56.40
CA TRP A 127 -31.77 20.76 -55.81
C TRP A 127 -31.90 21.22 -54.36
N GLU A 128 -30.83 21.11 -53.57
CA GLU A 128 -30.77 21.64 -52.20
C GLU A 128 -30.84 23.17 -52.20
N LEU A 129 -30.14 23.85 -53.12
CA LEU A 129 -30.22 25.31 -53.28
C LEU A 129 -31.60 25.80 -53.73
N LEU A 130 -32.33 24.98 -54.49
CA LEU A 130 -33.71 25.24 -54.90
C LEU A 130 -34.73 24.95 -53.79
N GLY A 131 -34.30 24.39 -52.65
CA GLY A 131 -35.17 23.98 -51.56
C GLY A 131 -36.04 22.77 -51.87
N LYS A 132 -35.74 22.01 -52.94
CA LYS A 132 -36.46 20.77 -53.31
C LYS A 132 -35.81 19.56 -52.67
N PHE A 133 -35.92 19.52 -51.34
CA PHE A 133 -35.21 18.58 -50.48
C PHE A 133 -35.54 17.10 -50.72
N GLU A 134 -36.73 16.75 -51.22
CA GLU A 134 -37.08 15.35 -51.55
C GLU A 134 -36.26 14.81 -52.74
N GLN A 135 -36.00 15.65 -53.74
CA GLN A 135 -35.20 15.27 -54.90
C GLN A 135 -33.72 15.17 -54.51
N ALA A 136 -33.24 16.10 -53.67
CA ALA A 136 -31.90 16.04 -53.10
C ALA A 136 -31.71 14.80 -52.20
N GLU A 137 -32.68 14.44 -51.35
CA GLU A 137 -32.65 13.27 -50.47
C GLU A 137 -32.50 11.97 -51.26
N THR A 138 -33.29 11.78 -52.33
CA THR A 138 -33.23 10.56 -53.15
C THR A 138 -31.89 10.44 -53.87
N LEU A 139 -31.32 11.55 -54.36
CA LEU A 139 -30.02 11.58 -55.02
C LEU A 139 -28.86 11.37 -54.03
N TRP A 140 -28.89 12.02 -52.85
CA TRP A 140 -27.90 11.79 -51.79
C TRP A 140 -27.94 10.35 -51.27
N GLY A 141 -29.13 9.76 -51.18
CA GLY A 141 -29.31 8.35 -50.80
C GLY A 141 -28.75 7.37 -51.83
N GLN A 142 -28.86 7.67 -53.13
CA GLN A 142 -28.25 6.87 -54.20
C GLN A 142 -26.73 6.98 -54.24
N LEU A 143 -26.18 8.13 -53.83
CA LEU A 143 -24.74 8.39 -53.73
C LEU A 143 -24.09 7.79 -52.49
N GLY A 144 -24.88 7.36 -51.49
CA GLY A 144 -24.37 6.84 -50.23
C GLY A 144 -23.87 7.92 -49.26
N GLU A 145 -24.16 9.20 -49.55
CA GLU A 145 -23.80 10.35 -48.73
C GLU A 145 -24.80 10.52 -47.58
N TRP A 146 -24.81 9.55 -46.66
CA TRP A 146 -25.79 9.46 -45.56
C TRP A 146 -25.80 10.68 -44.64
N GLN A 147 -24.70 11.44 -44.58
CA GLN A 147 -24.61 12.62 -43.70
C GLN A 147 -25.47 13.75 -44.23
N ARG A 148 -25.47 13.93 -45.56
CA ARG A 148 -26.35 14.90 -46.22
C ARG A 148 -27.79 14.42 -46.20
N VAL A 149 -28.04 13.12 -46.40
CA VAL A 149 -29.38 12.53 -46.22
C VAL A 149 -29.93 12.83 -44.83
N ALA A 150 -29.14 12.61 -43.78
CA ALA A 150 -29.58 12.85 -42.42
C ALA A 150 -29.96 14.32 -42.18
N VAL A 151 -29.09 15.26 -42.55
CA VAL A 151 -29.34 16.71 -42.42
C VAL A 151 -30.55 17.17 -43.24
N VAL A 152 -30.69 16.66 -44.47
CA VAL A 152 -31.82 16.98 -45.34
C VAL A 152 -33.13 16.39 -44.81
N CYS A 153 -33.10 15.21 -44.17
CA CYS A 153 -34.25 14.64 -43.47
C CYS A 153 -34.59 15.40 -42.18
N GLU A 154 -33.60 15.90 -41.43
CA GLU A 154 -33.82 16.75 -40.25
C GLU A 154 -34.48 18.08 -40.60
N GLN A 155 -34.04 18.72 -41.70
CA GLN A 155 -34.65 19.96 -42.20
C GLN A 155 -36.11 19.78 -42.64
N GLN A 156 -36.48 18.57 -43.06
CA GLN A 156 -37.84 18.18 -43.40
C GLN A 156 -38.65 17.66 -42.19
N GLU A 157 -38.07 17.66 -40.99
CA GLU A 157 -38.64 17.07 -39.76
C GLU A 157 -38.98 15.56 -39.90
N LYS A 158 -38.36 14.88 -40.87
CA LYS A 158 -38.43 13.42 -41.05
C LYS A 158 -37.43 12.74 -40.11
N TRP A 159 -37.75 12.72 -38.81
CA TRP A 159 -36.83 12.25 -37.76
C TRP A 159 -36.50 10.76 -37.81
N ASP A 160 -37.41 9.86 -38.23
CA ASP A 160 -37.13 8.42 -38.36
C ASP A 160 -36.12 8.11 -39.49
N PRO A 161 -36.28 8.62 -40.73
CA PRO A 161 -35.26 8.51 -41.77
C PRO A 161 -33.93 9.16 -41.39
N ALA A 162 -33.96 10.32 -40.73
CA ALA A 162 -32.76 11.01 -40.24
C ALA A 162 -32.01 10.16 -39.20
N ALA A 163 -32.72 9.60 -38.21
CA ALA A 163 -32.11 8.74 -37.19
C ALA A 163 -31.47 7.50 -37.81
N ARG A 164 -32.13 6.84 -38.76
CA ARG A 164 -31.58 5.68 -39.48
C ARG A 164 -30.38 6.04 -40.35
N ALA A 165 -30.35 7.23 -40.94
CA ALA A 165 -29.20 7.72 -41.69
C ALA A 165 -28.00 7.98 -40.77
N TRP A 166 -28.23 8.56 -39.59
CA TRP A 166 -27.21 8.72 -38.54
C TRP A 166 -26.71 7.37 -37.99
N GLU A 167 -27.59 6.37 -37.84
CA GLU A 167 -27.19 5.01 -37.45
C GLU A 167 -26.28 4.32 -38.48
N LYS A 168 -26.48 4.58 -39.78
CA LYS A 168 -25.60 4.03 -40.82
C LYS A 168 -24.21 4.65 -40.84
N LEU A 169 -24.06 5.82 -40.23
CA LEU A 169 -22.80 6.55 -40.08
C LEU A 169 -22.13 6.30 -38.72
N ASP A 170 -22.69 5.40 -37.90
CA ASP A 170 -22.27 5.16 -36.51
C ASP A 170 -22.26 6.43 -35.64
N GLN A 171 -23.04 7.46 -36.01
CA GLN A 171 -23.21 8.69 -35.22
C GLN A 171 -24.38 8.53 -34.23
N TRP A 172 -24.16 7.70 -33.22
CA TRP A 172 -25.20 7.23 -32.28
C TRP A 172 -25.85 8.35 -31.45
N LEU A 173 -25.11 9.42 -31.11
CA LEU A 173 -25.65 10.55 -30.34
C LEU A 173 -26.69 11.37 -31.14
N GLU A 174 -26.44 11.60 -32.42
CA GLU A 174 -27.39 12.33 -33.28
C GLU A 174 -28.59 11.44 -33.64
N ALA A 175 -28.36 10.13 -33.82
CA ALA A 175 -29.45 9.16 -33.94
C ALA A 175 -30.34 9.13 -32.67
N GLU A 176 -29.75 9.11 -31.47
CA GLU A 176 -30.48 9.17 -30.20
C GLU A 176 -31.32 10.45 -30.08
N ARG A 177 -30.78 11.61 -30.46
CA ARG A 177 -31.52 12.88 -30.47
C ARG A 177 -32.70 12.86 -31.43
N CYS A 178 -32.50 12.32 -32.63
CA CYS A 178 -33.57 12.18 -33.62
C CYS A 178 -34.66 11.21 -33.14
N TRP A 179 -34.29 10.09 -32.53
CA TRP A 179 -35.25 9.19 -31.87
C TRP A 179 -35.95 9.84 -30.67
N GLY A 180 -35.26 10.70 -29.93
CA GLY A 180 -35.81 11.47 -28.81
C GLY A 180 -36.87 12.48 -29.24
N LYS A 181 -36.72 13.11 -30.41
CA LYS A 181 -37.73 14.04 -30.97
C LYS A 181 -39.05 13.36 -31.31
N ILE A 182 -39.04 12.06 -31.59
CA ILE A 182 -40.25 11.25 -31.82
C ILE A 182 -40.61 10.38 -30.61
N SER A 183 -39.98 10.61 -29.45
CA SER A 183 -40.19 9.88 -28.19
C SER A 183 -40.08 8.36 -28.34
N ALA A 184 -39.26 7.88 -29.27
CA ALA A 184 -39.05 6.47 -29.55
C ALA A 184 -38.03 5.86 -28.59
N PHE A 185 -38.33 5.89 -27.28
CA PHE A 185 -37.42 5.48 -26.20
C PHE A 185 -36.84 4.06 -26.35
N LYS A 186 -37.59 3.15 -27.00
CA LYS A 186 -37.11 1.79 -27.32
C LYS A 186 -35.93 1.78 -28.31
N GLU A 187 -36.00 2.59 -29.36
CA GLU A 187 -34.90 2.70 -30.32
C GLU A 187 -33.77 3.56 -29.74
N MET A 188 -34.06 4.57 -28.92
CA MET A 188 -33.04 5.31 -28.16
C MET A 188 -32.23 4.38 -27.25
N ALA A 189 -32.90 3.51 -26.50
CA ALA A 189 -32.25 2.54 -25.62
C ALA A 189 -31.39 1.55 -26.41
N ARG A 190 -31.86 1.12 -27.59
CA ARG A 190 -31.09 0.25 -28.50
C ARG A 190 -29.85 0.95 -29.07
N VAL A 191 -29.98 2.21 -29.47
CA VAL A 191 -28.87 3.03 -29.97
C VAL A 191 -27.83 3.24 -28.87
N CYS A 192 -28.25 3.62 -27.66
CA CYS A 192 -27.37 3.75 -26.50
C CYS A 192 -26.67 2.43 -26.15
N ARG A 193 -27.36 1.30 -26.29
CA ARG A 193 -26.81 -0.04 -26.07
C ARG A 193 -25.73 -0.40 -27.09
N ARG A 194 -25.90 -0.02 -28.37
CA ARG A 194 -24.88 -0.24 -29.43
C ARG A 194 -23.66 0.64 -29.24
N ASP A 195 -23.86 1.86 -28.75
CA ASP A 195 -22.81 2.83 -28.41
C ASP A 195 -22.11 2.52 -27.06
N LEU A 196 -22.41 1.38 -26.44
CA LEU A 196 -21.87 0.93 -25.14
C LEU A 196 -22.15 1.90 -23.98
N ARG A 197 -23.09 2.83 -24.13
CA ARG A 197 -23.59 3.70 -23.05
C ARG A 197 -24.70 2.98 -22.29
N TRP A 198 -24.29 1.97 -21.53
CA TRP A 198 -25.18 1.04 -20.81
C TRP A 198 -26.13 1.74 -19.84
N GLY A 199 -25.70 2.78 -19.13
CA GLY A 199 -26.55 3.48 -18.15
C GLY A 199 -27.64 4.32 -18.80
N ALA A 200 -27.33 5.01 -19.91
CA ALA A 200 -28.33 5.73 -20.69
C ALA A 200 -29.32 4.75 -21.34
N ALA A 201 -28.82 3.62 -21.87
CA ALA A 201 -29.67 2.56 -22.38
C ALA A 201 -30.60 2.00 -21.29
N ALA A 202 -30.07 1.78 -20.09
CA ALA A 202 -30.83 1.28 -18.94
C ALA A 202 -31.92 2.26 -18.53
N SER A 203 -31.63 3.55 -18.35
CA SER A 203 -32.64 4.56 -18.00
C SER A 203 -33.74 4.67 -19.05
N HIS A 204 -33.40 4.57 -20.34
CA HIS A 204 -34.41 4.58 -21.41
C HIS A 204 -35.25 3.29 -21.40
N PHE A 205 -34.67 2.14 -21.06
CA PHE A 205 -35.42 0.89 -20.87
C PHE A 205 -36.31 0.90 -19.62
N GLU A 206 -35.91 1.56 -18.53
CA GLU A 206 -36.74 1.77 -17.34
C GLU A 206 -37.98 2.62 -17.65
N VAL A 207 -37.81 3.71 -18.41
CA VAL A 207 -38.93 4.54 -18.89
C VAL A 207 -39.89 3.75 -19.79
N CYS A 208 -39.37 2.75 -20.52
CA CYS A 208 -40.18 1.84 -21.32
C CYS A 208 -40.81 0.68 -20.52
N GLU A 209 -40.63 0.63 -19.20
CA GLU A 209 -41.03 -0.48 -18.31
C GLU A 209 -40.46 -1.85 -18.72
N LYS A 210 -39.36 -1.84 -19.49
CA LYS A 210 -38.62 -3.04 -19.89
C LYS A 210 -37.55 -3.37 -18.86
N TRP A 211 -38.01 -3.69 -17.66
CA TRP A 211 -37.17 -3.86 -16.47
C TRP A 211 -36.10 -4.95 -16.62
N GLU A 212 -36.36 -6.04 -17.35
CA GLU A 212 -35.34 -7.07 -17.64
C GLU A 212 -34.19 -6.54 -18.51
N GLU A 213 -34.51 -5.81 -19.59
CA GLU A 213 -33.51 -5.22 -20.49
C GLU A 213 -32.71 -4.12 -19.77
N ALA A 214 -33.37 -3.32 -18.93
CA ALA A 214 -32.72 -2.34 -18.05
C ALA A 214 -31.79 -3.01 -17.04
N GLY A 215 -32.26 -4.07 -16.37
CA GLY A 215 -31.48 -4.84 -15.41
C GLY A 215 -30.23 -5.45 -16.02
N HIS A 216 -30.31 -6.00 -17.24
CA HIS A 216 -29.13 -6.48 -17.96
C HIS A 216 -28.14 -5.36 -18.33
N CYS A 217 -28.63 -4.17 -18.69
CA CYS A 217 -27.76 -3.03 -19.00
C CYS A 217 -27.03 -2.54 -17.74
N TRP A 218 -27.74 -2.38 -16.62
CA TRP A 218 -27.11 -2.02 -15.33
C TRP A 218 -26.11 -3.08 -14.85
N LYS A 219 -26.36 -4.36 -15.14
CA LYS A 219 -25.44 -5.47 -14.85
C LYS A 219 -24.13 -5.35 -15.63
N GLN A 220 -24.17 -4.91 -16.90
CA GLN A 220 -22.96 -4.68 -17.71
C GLN A 220 -22.16 -3.48 -17.20
N GLU A 221 -22.82 -2.47 -16.67
CA GLU A 221 -22.18 -1.31 -16.03
C GLU A 221 -21.72 -1.58 -14.59
N SER A 222 -21.89 -2.82 -14.10
CA SER A 222 -21.56 -3.23 -12.73
C SER A 222 -22.31 -2.46 -11.62
N GLN A 223 -23.42 -1.81 -11.95
CA GLN A 223 -24.30 -1.17 -10.97
C GLN A 223 -25.27 -2.20 -10.37
N TRP A 224 -24.76 -3.07 -9.49
CA TRP A 224 -25.48 -4.25 -8.98
C TRP A 224 -26.80 -3.93 -8.28
N VAL A 225 -26.87 -2.81 -7.55
CA VAL A 225 -28.08 -2.37 -6.83
C VAL A 225 -29.19 -1.97 -7.79
N ASN A 226 -28.86 -1.18 -8.82
CA ASN A 226 -29.84 -0.74 -9.82
C ASN A 226 -30.31 -1.92 -10.68
N ALA A 227 -29.37 -2.79 -11.08
CA ALA A 227 -29.71 -4.04 -11.77
C ALA A 227 -30.67 -4.91 -10.93
N ALA A 228 -30.39 -5.11 -9.64
CA ALA A 228 -31.23 -5.89 -8.75
C ALA A 228 -32.62 -5.28 -8.60
N LYS A 229 -32.73 -3.96 -8.42
CA LYS A 229 -34.04 -3.26 -8.39
C LYS A 229 -34.83 -3.49 -9.68
N CYS A 230 -34.21 -3.32 -10.85
CA CYS A 230 -34.90 -3.57 -12.12
C CYS A 230 -35.36 -5.03 -12.24
N PHE A 231 -34.52 -6.02 -11.89
CA PHE A 231 -34.96 -7.42 -11.91
C PHE A 231 -36.06 -7.73 -10.88
N ARG A 232 -36.08 -7.01 -9.74
CA ARG A 232 -37.15 -7.13 -8.74
C ARG A 232 -38.48 -6.56 -9.24
N GLU A 233 -38.46 -5.40 -9.90
CA GLU A 233 -39.63 -4.80 -10.57
C GLU A 233 -40.10 -5.67 -11.76
N ALA A 234 -39.19 -6.37 -12.43
CA ALA A 234 -39.53 -7.39 -13.44
C ALA A 234 -40.12 -8.67 -12.84
N HIS A 235 -40.19 -8.81 -11.51
CA HIS A 235 -40.52 -10.04 -10.78
C HIS A 235 -39.57 -11.22 -11.08
N CYS A 236 -38.37 -10.95 -11.60
CA CYS A 236 -37.29 -11.91 -11.83
C CYS A 236 -36.45 -12.08 -10.57
N TYR A 237 -37.06 -12.48 -9.46
CA TYR A 237 -36.41 -12.56 -8.14
C TYR A 237 -35.18 -13.49 -8.12
N ARG A 238 -35.16 -14.53 -8.97
CA ARG A 238 -34.01 -15.43 -9.15
C ARG A 238 -32.76 -14.73 -9.68
N GLU A 239 -32.93 -13.71 -10.51
CA GLU A 239 -31.82 -12.90 -11.03
C GLU A 239 -31.47 -11.74 -10.10
N SER A 240 -32.47 -11.17 -9.41
CA SER A 240 -32.30 -10.08 -8.45
C SER A 240 -31.52 -10.50 -7.19
N ALA A 241 -31.91 -11.61 -6.55
CA ALA A 241 -31.34 -12.05 -5.27
C ALA A 241 -29.80 -12.22 -5.26
N PRO A 242 -29.16 -12.89 -6.25
CA PRO A 242 -27.69 -12.97 -6.29
C PRO A 242 -27.01 -11.62 -6.52
N LEU A 243 -27.67 -10.66 -7.18
CA LEU A 243 -27.13 -9.31 -7.38
C LEU A 243 -27.15 -8.52 -6.08
N TRP A 244 -28.22 -8.64 -5.28
CA TRP A 244 -28.28 -8.09 -3.92
C TRP A 244 -27.22 -8.70 -2.99
N ARG A 245 -26.97 -10.02 -3.11
CA ARG A 245 -25.88 -10.67 -2.37
C ARG A 245 -24.52 -10.06 -2.74
N ARG A 246 -24.29 -9.81 -4.03
CA ARG A 246 -23.03 -9.25 -4.54
C ARG A 246 -22.84 -7.77 -4.17
N SER A 247 -23.93 -7.01 -4.03
CA SER A 247 -23.87 -5.62 -3.55
C SER A 247 -23.69 -5.50 -2.04
N GLY A 248 -23.81 -6.60 -1.29
CA GLY A 248 -23.70 -6.64 0.17
C GLY A 248 -25.04 -6.48 0.91
N SER A 249 -26.14 -6.26 0.19
CA SER A 249 -27.49 -6.17 0.78
C SER A 249 -28.09 -7.57 1.00
N LEU A 250 -27.59 -8.28 2.00
CA LEU A 250 -28.01 -9.66 2.30
C LEU A 250 -29.50 -9.79 2.64
N LEU A 251 -30.11 -8.75 3.20
CA LEU A 251 -31.54 -8.74 3.56
C LEU A 251 -32.45 -8.68 2.34
N ASP A 252 -32.15 -7.82 1.37
CA ASP A 252 -32.87 -7.75 0.10
C ASP A 252 -32.68 -9.05 -0.70
N ALA A 253 -31.49 -9.64 -0.65
CA ALA A 253 -31.20 -10.93 -1.24
C ALA A 253 -32.07 -12.05 -0.63
N ALA A 254 -32.20 -12.07 0.71
CA ALA A 254 -33.04 -13.03 1.42
C ALA A 254 -34.53 -12.89 1.07
N ALA A 255 -35.03 -11.65 1.01
CA ALA A 255 -36.41 -11.37 0.63
C ALA A 255 -36.71 -11.84 -0.81
N ASP A 256 -35.79 -11.57 -1.75
CA ASP A 256 -35.96 -11.98 -3.15
C ASP A 256 -35.79 -13.50 -3.32
N TRP A 257 -34.88 -14.16 -2.62
CA TRP A 257 -34.80 -15.64 -2.62
C TRP A 257 -36.06 -16.28 -2.03
N ARG A 258 -36.64 -15.68 -1.00
CA ARG A 258 -37.92 -16.13 -0.44
C ARG A 258 -39.06 -15.96 -1.44
N ALA A 259 -39.14 -14.81 -2.12
CA ALA A 259 -40.12 -14.58 -3.18
C ALA A 259 -39.93 -15.51 -4.40
N ALA A 260 -38.70 -15.93 -4.68
CA ALA A 260 -38.37 -16.93 -5.70
C ALA A 260 -38.70 -18.38 -5.30
N GLY A 261 -39.10 -18.62 -4.04
CA GLY A 261 -39.33 -19.96 -3.49
C GLY A 261 -38.06 -20.72 -3.09
N GLU A 262 -36.89 -20.09 -3.16
CA GLU A 262 -35.59 -20.67 -2.79
C GLU A 262 -35.34 -20.50 -1.29
N LEU A 263 -36.17 -21.17 -0.47
CA LEU A 263 -36.22 -20.98 1.00
C LEU A 263 -34.86 -21.25 1.68
N ARG A 264 -34.06 -22.19 1.17
CA ARG A 264 -32.73 -22.52 1.71
C ARG A 264 -31.73 -21.38 1.54
N LEU A 265 -31.68 -20.79 0.34
CA LEU A 265 -30.79 -19.65 0.07
C LEU A 265 -31.24 -18.40 0.85
N ALA A 266 -32.55 -18.21 1.04
CA ALA A 266 -33.08 -17.16 1.90
C ALA A 266 -32.65 -17.35 3.37
N ALA A 267 -32.71 -18.58 3.89
CA ALA A 267 -32.27 -18.89 5.25
C ALA A 267 -30.75 -18.68 5.43
N GLU A 268 -29.93 -19.13 4.47
CA GLU A 268 -28.47 -18.89 4.47
C GLU A 268 -28.10 -17.40 4.41
N ALA A 269 -28.88 -16.61 3.66
CA ALA A 269 -28.67 -15.17 3.54
C ALA A 269 -28.98 -14.42 4.84
N LEU A 270 -30.07 -14.81 5.53
CA LEU A 270 -30.41 -14.27 6.84
C LEU A 270 -29.38 -14.69 7.90
N ASP A 271 -28.90 -15.93 7.84
CA ASP A 271 -27.81 -16.42 8.69
C ASP A 271 -26.52 -15.61 8.51
N ALA A 272 -26.18 -15.25 7.27
CA ALA A 272 -25.02 -14.41 6.97
C ALA A 272 -25.22 -12.94 7.40
N ALA A 273 -26.47 -12.46 7.48
CA ALA A 273 -26.79 -11.11 7.94
C ALA A 273 -26.77 -11.00 9.48
N GLY A 274 -26.99 -12.10 10.22
CA GLY A 274 -26.86 -12.18 11.68
C GLY A 274 -27.91 -11.42 12.51
N SER A 275 -28.75 -10.59 11.89
CA SER A 275 -29.71 -9.72 12.60
C SER A 275 -31.13 -10.29 12.73
N PHE A 276 -31.44 -11.42 12.10
CA PHE A 276 -32.81 -12.00 12.03
C PHE A 276 -32.83 -13.50 12.35
N GLU A 277 -32.19 -13.89 13.45
CA GLU A 277 -32.06 -15.30 13.88
C GLU A 277 -33.40 -16.03 14.06
N LEU A 278 -34.46 -15.32 14.46
CA LEU A 278 -35.80 -15.88 14.60
C LEU A 278 -36.43 -16.23 13.24
N GLU A 279 -36.33 -15.33 12.26
CA GLU A 279 -36.86 -15.57 10.90
C GLU A 279 -36.06 -16.64 10.16
N ALA A 280 -34.72 -16.63 10.32
CA ALA A 280 -33.86 -17.70 9.83
C ALA A 280 -34.24 -19.05 10.44
N GLY A 281 -34.47 -19.11 11.76
CA GLY A 281 -34.94 -20.30 12.46
C GLY A 281 -36.28 -20.83 11.93
N THR A 282 -37.24 -19.94 11.63
CA THR A 282 -38.52 -20.35 11.03
C THR A 282 -38.37 -20.95 9.64
N LEU A 283 -37.51 -20.38 8.79
CA LEU A 283 -37.28 -20.91 7.44
C LEU A 283 -36.57 -22.27 7.49
N TRP A 284 -35.58 -22.44 8.38
CA TRP A 284 -34.93 -23.74 8.59
C TRP A 284 -35.89 -24.81 9.11
N GLN A 285 -36.84 -24.42 9.96
CA GLN A 285 -37.90 -25.31 10.45
C GLN A 285 -38.89 -25.69 9.34
N GLU A 286 -39.29 -24.75 8.48
CA GLU A 286 -40.13 -25.01 7.30
C GLU A 286 -39.43 -25.92 6.27
N LEU A 287 -38.10 -25.87 6.18
CA LEU A 287 -37.27 -26.75 5.35
C LEU A 287 -37.09 -28.16 5.93
N GLY A 288 -37.45 -28.39 7.20
CA GLY A 288 -37.23 -29.65 7.91
C GLY A 288 -35.80 -29.86 8.43
N GLU A 289 -34.93 -28.84 8.34
CA GLU A 289 -33.55 -28.87 8.87
C GLU A 289 -33.57 -28.49 10.35
N LEU A 290 -34.14 -29.37 11.17
CA LEU A 290 -34.51 -29.11 12.57
C LEU A 290 -33.32 -28.73 13.47
N GLU A 291 -32.13 -29.28 13.21
CA GLU A 291 -30.91 -28.92 13.97
C GLU A 291 -30.46 -27.48 13.74
N LEU A 292 -30.53 -27.01 12.50
CA LEU A 292 -30.14 -25.64 12.15
C LEU A 292 -31.16 -24.66 12.72
N ALA A 293 -32.45 -24.98 12.61
CA ALA A 293 -33.52 -24.21 13.24
C ALA A 293 -33.32 -24.11 14.76
N ALA A 294 -33.04 -25.23 15.43
CA ALA A 294 -32.84 -25.26 16.87
C ALA A 294 -31.67 -24.37 17.31
N LYS A 295 -30.52 -24.46 16.64
CA LYS A 295 -29.34 -23.61 16.93
C LYS A 295 -29.63 -22.13 16.79
N ARG A 296 -30.41 -21.71 15.79
CA ARG A 296 -30.79 -20.29 15.62
C ARG A 296 -31.76 -19.84 16.71
N TYR A 297 -32.72 -20.67 17.06
CA TYR A 297 -33.63 -20.38 18.16
C TYR A 297 -32.93 -20.30 19.52
N GLU A 298 -31.83 -21.02 19.75
CA GLU A 298 -31.03 -20.89 20.99
C GLU A 298 -30.33 -19.55 21.14
N GLN A 299 -29.92 -18.93 20.02
CA GLN A 299 -29.19 -17.66 19.99
C GLN A 299 -30.10 -16.48 20.34
N VAL A 300 -31.39 -16.59 20.04
CA VAL A 300 -32.40 -15.60 20.40
C VAL A 300 -32.69 -15.67 21.90
N PRO A 301 -32.45 -14.61 22.68
CA PRO A 301 -32.71 -14.59 24.13
C PRO A 301 -34.19 -14.33 24.44
N GLN A 302 -35.09 -15.13 23.85
CA GLN A 302 -36.53 -15.08 24.08
C GLN A 302 -37.05 -16.46 24.51
N PRO A 303 -37.88 -16.55 25.57
CA PRO A 303 -38.42 -17.83 26.03
C PRO A 303 -39.23 -18.59 24.96
N GLU A 304 -39.91 -17.88 24.07
CA GLU A 304 -40.67 -18.47 22.96
C GLU A 304 -39.76 -19.14 21.92
N ALA A 305 -38.58 -18.54 21.65
CA ALA A 305 -37.58 -19.13 20.77
C ALA A 305 -36.98 -20.40 21.40
N TRP A 306 -36.62 -20.37 22.69
CA TRP A 306 -36.11 -21.55 23.38
C TRP A 306 -37.10 -22.71 23.44
N ARG A 307 -38.42 -22.43 23.52
CA ARG A 307 -39.44 -23.48 23.41
C ARG A 307 -39.48 -24.12 22.02
N ARG A 308 -39.38 -23.32 20.95
CA ARG A 308 -39.23 -23.86 19.58
C ARG A 308 -37.93 -24.64 19.40
N ALA A 309 -36.85 -24.20 20.05
CA ALA A 309 -35.59 -24.95 20.08
C ALA A 309 -35.74 -26.30 20.79
N ILE A 310 -36.48 -26.36 21.90
CA ILE A 310 -36.79 -27.62 22.61
C ILE A 310 -37.61 -28.55 21.71
N GLU A 311 -38.64 -28.05 21.05
CA GLU A 311 -39.43 -28.84 20.10
C GLU A 311 -38.55 -29.42 18.99
N CYS A 312 -37.68 -28.60 18.38
CA CYS A 312 -36.76 -29.05 17.33
C CYS A 312 -35.72 -30.05 17.85
N TRP A 313 -35.10 -29.80 19.01
CA TRP A 313 -34.11 -30.72 19.59
C TRP A 313 -34.72 -32.03 20.09
N SER A 314 -35.96 -32.00 20.58
CA SER A 314 -36.70 -33.20 20.97
C SER A 314 -37.00 -34.10 19.76
N ALA A 315 -37.33 -33.49 18.62
CA ALA A 315 -37.55 -34.23 17.37
C ALA A 315 -36.26 -34.82 16.78
N VAL A 316 -35.09 -34.27 17.14
CA VAL A 316 -33.74 -34.78 16.76
C VAL A 316 -33.17 -35.75 17.82
N GLU A 317 -33.87 -35.96 18.94
CA GLU A 317 -33.44 -36.79 20.07
C GLU A 317 -32.14 -36.29 20.76
N ASN A 318 -31.84 -34.99 20.67
CA ASN A 318 -30.72 -34.38 21.41
C ASN A 318 -31.16 -33.95 22.81
N TRP A 319 -31.31 -34.93 23.69
CA TRP A 319 -31.82 -34.74 25.05
C TRP A 319 -30.92 -33.89 25.95
N ASP A 320 -29.62 -33.78 25.64
CA ASP A 320 -28.72 -32.93 26.42
C ASP A 320 -28.97 -31.43 26.17
N ALA A 321 -29.18 -31.05 24.90
CA ALA A 321 -29.56 -29.69 24.52
C ALA A 321 -30.94 -29.32 25.10
N VAL A 322 -31.90 -30.25 25.04
CA VAL A 322 -33.22 -30.10 25.66
C VAL A 322 -33.11 -29.83 27.17
N GLY A 323 -32.35 -30.66 27.89
CA GLY A 323 -32.13 -30.47 29.34
C GLY A 323 -31.47 -29.12 29.66
N ASN A 324 -30.49 -28.69 28.87
CA ASN A 324 -29.86 -27.36 29.04
C ASN A 324 -30.84 -26.22 28.78
N LEU A 325 -31.74 -26.35 27.80
CA LEU A 325 -32.75 -25.34 27.51
C LEU A 325 -33.83 -25.27 28.59
N TYR A 326 -34.27 -26.39 29.15
CA TYR A 326 -35.13 -26.40 30.34
C TYR A 326 -34.48 -25.72 31.54
N VAL A 327 -33.16 -25.90 31.75
CA VAL A 327 -32.42 -25.15 32.78
C VAL A 327 -32.42 -23.65 32.50
N ARG A 328 -32.27 -23.22 31.23
CA ARG A 328 -32.34 -21.79 30.85
C ARG A 328 -33.73 -21.18 31.05
N LEU A 329 -34.78 -21.97 30.85
CA LEU A 329 -36.16 -21.59 31.15
C LEU A 329 -36.47 -21.57 32.66
N GLY A 330 -35.58 -22.12 33.49
CA GLY A 330 -35.76 -22.24 34.94
C GLY A 330 -36.54 -23.49 35.37
N GLU A 331 -36.88 -24.38 34.44
CA GLU A 331 -37.61 -25.63 34.68
C GLU A 331 -36.63 -26.76 35.05
N ILE A 332 -36.04 -26.65 36.25
CA ILE A 332 -34.94 -27.51 36.70
C ILE A 332 -35.37 -28.98 36.90
N GLU A 333 -36.61 -29.21 37.32
CA GLU A 333 -37.16 -30.56 37.52
C GLU A 333 -37.36 -31.29 36.19
N ALA A 334 -37.93 -30.63 35.18
CA ALA A 334 -38.07 -31.17 33.83
C ALA A 334 -36.70 -31.50 33.21
N ALA A 335 -35.68 -30.64 33.42
CA ALA A 335 -34.32 -30.94 32.99
C ALA A 335 -33.73 -32.18 33.68
N ALA A 336 -33.97 -32.34 34.99
CA ALA A 336 -33.47 -33.49 35.76
C ALA A 336 -34.12 -34.81 35.33
N GLN A 337 -35.43 -34.79 35.05
CA GLN A 337 -36.18 -35.96 34.55
C GLN A 337 -35.72 -36.38 33.16
N VAL A 338 -35.61 -35.43 32.21
CA VAL A 338 -35.13 -35.71 30.84
C VAL A 338 -33.70 -36.28 30.87
N TRP A 339 -32.82 -35.75 31.71
CA TRP A 339 -31.47 -36.30 31.85
C TRP A 339 -31.42 -37.67 32.53
N ALA A 340 -32.33 -37.95 33.47
CA ALA A 340 -32.40 -39.25 34.14
C ALA A 340 -32.90 -40.35 33.20
N GLU A 341 -33.90 -40.07 32.37
CA GLU A 341 -34.52 -41.04 31.47
C GLU A 341 -33.66 -41.36 30.23
N HIS A 342 -32.89 -40.37 29.75
CA HIS A 342 -32.15 -40.47 28.48
C HIS A 342 -30.61 -40.62 28.64
N GLY A 343 -30.15 -41.13 29.79
CA GLY A 343 -28.78 -41.63 29.93
C GLY A 343 -27.73 -40.62 30.43
N TYR A 344 -28.14 -39.55 31.10
CA TYR A 344 -27.24 -38.56 31.73
C TYR A 344 -27.39 -38.53 33.26
N PRO A 345 -27.12 -39.65 33.97
CA PRO A 345 -27.42 -39.80 35.40
C PRO A 345 -26.65 -38.80 36.29
N GLY A 346 -25.41 -38.44 35.94
CA GLY A 346 -24.64 -37.45 36.73
C GLY A 346 -25.18 -36.02 36.64
N LYS A 347 -25.70 -35.60 35.47
CA LYS A 347 -26.34 -34.27 35.31
C LYS A 347 -27.67 -34.24 36.04
N ALA A 348 -28.45 -35.31 35.96
CA ALA A 348 -29.69 -35.46 36.71
C ALA A 348 -29.44 -35.43 38.23
N ALA A 349 -28.48 -36.20 38.73
CA ALA A 349 -28.14 -36.27 40.15
C ALA A 349 -27.77 -34.91 40.75
N ALA A 350 -26.97 -34.11 40.03
CA ALA A 350 -26.60 -32.76 40.46
C ALA A 350 -27.80 -31.79 40.51
N ARG A 351 -28.83 -32.00 39.70
CA ARG A 351 -30.07 -31.20 39.75
C ARG A 351 -31.01 -31.69 40.85
N TYR A 352 -31.17 -33.00 41.02
CA TYR A 352 -31.93 -33.58 42.13
C TYR A 352 -31.37 -33.18 43.49
N GLN A 353 -30.03 -33.12 43.64
CA GLN A 353 -29.39 -32.62 44.85
C GLN A 353 -29.73 -31.16 45.15
N LYS A 354 -29.79 -30.29 44.13
CA LYS A 354 -30.18 -28.88 44.29
C LYS A 354 -31.67 -28.70 44.59
N LEU A 355 -32.51 -29.63 44.12
CA LEU A 355 -33.94 -29.69 44.42
C LEU A 355 -34.25 -30.31 45.80
N GLY A 356 -33.25 -30.88 46.48
CA GLY A 356 -33.40 -31.54 47.78
C GLY A 356 -33.90 -32.99 47.70
N LEU A 357 -34.01 -33.55 46.50
CA LEU A 357 -34.42 -34.93 46.23
C LEU A 357 -33.22 -35.88 46.38
N MET A 358 -32.75 -36.04 47.62
CA MET A 358 -31.47 -36.70 47.94
C MET A 358 -31.46 -38.21 47.63
N GLU A 359 -32.60 -38.90 47.71
CA GLU A 359 -32.69 -40.34 47.39
C GLU A 359 -32.55 -40.60 45.88
N GLU A 360 -33.21 -39.82 45.05
CA GLU A 360 -33.09 -39.88 43.58
C GLU A 360 -31.69 -39.45 43.15
N GLY A 361 -31.14 -38.41 43.80
CA GLY A 361 -29.77 -37.96 43.62
C GLY A 361 -28.73 -39.04 43.91
N SER A 362 -28.84 -39.74 45.06
CA SER A 362 -27.91 -40.82 45.44
C SER A 362 -27.99 -41.99 44.46
N ARG A 363 -29.19 -42.42 44.05
CA ARG A 363 -29.35 -43.48 43.03
C ARG A 363 -28.78 -43.09 41.67
N CYS A 364 -29.01 -41.86 41.23
CA CYS A 364 -28.42 -41.37 39.99
C CYS A 364 -26.89 -41.24 40.08
N TRP A 365 -26.32 -40.89 41.23
CA TRP A 365 -24.86 -40.93 41.44
C TRP A 365 -24.29 -42.35 41.42
N GLN A 366 -24.99 -43.33 42.00
CA GLN A 366 -24.62 -44.75 41.90
C GLN A 366 -24.66 -45.25 40.45
N GLN A 367 -25.70 -44.90 39.69
CA GLN A 367 -25.80 -45.24 38.26
C GLN A 367 -24.72 -44.57 37.41
N ALA A 368 -24.26 -43.39 37.81
CA ALA A 368 -23.14 -42.70 37.18
C ALA A 368 -21.76 -43.27 37.57
N GLY A 369 -21.69 -44.18 38.55
CA GLY A 369 -20.43 -44.72 39.08
C GLY A 369 -19.67 -43.77 40.02
N GLU A 370 -20.31 -42.69 40.46
CA GLU A 370 -19.74 -41.66 41.33
C GLU A 370 -20.02 -42.01 42.80
N TRP A 371 -19.34 -43.05 43.28
CA TRP A 371 -19.61 -43.68 44.57
C TRP A 371 -19.39 -42.77 45.78
N ILE A 372 -18.39 -41.88 45.73
CA ILE A 372 -18.08 -40.93 46.81
C ILE A 372 -19.24 -39.95 47.03
N ARG A 373 -19.80 -39.39 45.96
CA ARG A 373 -20.94 -38.45 46.05
C ARG A 373 -22.22 -39.17 46.51
N SER A 374 -22.40 -40.42 46.08
CA SER A 374 -23.46 -41.29 46.61
C SER A 374 -23.29 -41.49 48.12
N ALA A 375 -22.09 -41.85 48.57
CA ALA A 375 -21.79 -42.11 49.97
C ALA A 375 -21.97 -40.88 50.87
N GLU A 376 -21.56 -39.69 50.42
CA GLU A 376 -21.82 -38.42 51.12
C GLU A 376 -23.32 -38.16 51.31
N LEU A 377 -24.12 -38.40 50.26
CA LEU A 377 -25.58 -38.30 50.32
C LEU A 377 -26.18 -39.36 51.26
N LEU A 378 -25.62 -40.58 51.28
CA LEU A 378 -26.05 -41.67 52.17
C LEU A 378 -25.70 -41.40 53.64
N ILE A 379 -24.59 -40.74 53.95
CA ILE A 379 -24.29 -40.24 55.30
C ILE A 379 -25.38 -39.27 55.75
N VAL A 380 -25.76 -38.31 54.90
CA VAL A 380 -26.82 -37.33 55.22
C VAL A 380 -28.18 -38.02 55.43
N LEU A 381 -28.43 -39.13 54.73
CA LEU A 381 -29.61 -39.99 54.91
C LEU A 381 -29.50 -40.94 56.12
N GLY A 382 -28.38 -40.95 56.85
CA GLY A 382 -28.15 -41.76 58.05
C GLY A 382 -27.84 -43.24 57.79
N ARG A 383 -27.48 -43.61 56.56
CA ARG A 383 -27.18 -45.00 56.16
C ARG A 383 -25.67 -45.27 56.14
N GLU A 384 -25.03 -45.20 57.31
CA GLU A 384 -23.57 -45.24 57.45
C GLU A 384 -22.92 -46.54 56.94
N GLN A 385 -23.60 -47.69 57.01
CA GLN A 385 -23.09 -48.95 56.45
C GLN A 385 -23.09 -48.97 54.91
N GLU A 386 -24.16 -48.46 54.28
CA GLU A 386 -24.23 -48.32 52.81
C GLU A 386 -23.22 -47.27 52.33
N ALA A 387 -23.04 -46.20 53.11
CA ALA A 387 -22.02 -45.18 52.85
C ALA A 387 -20.59 -45.72 52.96
N ALA A 388 -20.26 -46.52 53.99
CA ALA A 388 -18.96 -47.16 54.13
C ALA A 388 -18.64 -48.07 52.94
N ALA A 389 -19.62 -48.87 52.49
CA ALA A 389 -19.48 -49.73 51.31
C ALA A 389 -19.36 -48.95 50.00
N ASP A 390 -20.09 -47.84 49.84
CA ASP A 390 -19.94 -46.95 48.67
C ASP A 390 -18.60 -46.20 48.71
N PHE A 391 -18.07 -45.80 49.87
CA PHE A 391 -16.71 -45.26 49.99
C PHE A 391 -15.64 -46.30 49.67
N GLU A 392 -15.79 -47.55 50.09
CA GLU A 392 -14.88 -48.64 49.72
C GLU A 392 -14.89 -48.90 48.20
N ARG A 393 -16.07 -48.89 47.56
CA ARG A 393 -16.19 -49.03 46.10
C ARG A 393 -15.63 -47.82 45.36
N GLY A 394 -15.70 -46.64 45.97
CA GLY A 394 -15.10 -45.40 45.49
C GLY A 394 -13.62 -45.26 45.82
N GLU A 395 -12.99 -46.26 46.44
CA GLU A 395 -11.58 -46.25 46.89
C GLU A 395 -11.24 -45.09 47.86
N ALA A 396 -12.24 -44.51 48.53
CA ALA A 396 -12.08 -43.50 49.56
C ALA A 396 -11.86 -44.16 50.94
N TRP A 397 -10.69 -44.79 51.09
CA TRP A 397 -10.38 -45.68 52.22
C TRP A 397 -10.35 -44.96 53.57
N GLU A 398 -9.86 -43.72 53.64
CA GLU A 398 -9.90 -42.90 54.87
C GLU A 398 -11.34 -42.69 55.38
N GLN A 399 -12.24 -42.26 54.50
CA GLN A 399 -13.65 -41.99 54.83
C GLN A 399 -14.40 -43.28 55.16
N ALA A 400 -14.06 -44.38 54.49
CA ALA A 400 -14.53 -45.72 54.86
C ALA A 400 -14.00 -46.14 56.25
N ALA A 401 -12.71 -45.93 56.55
CA ALA A 401 -12.09 -46.24 57.84
C ALA A 401 -12.73 -45.44 58.98
N GLU A 402 -13.03 -44.17 58.77
CA GLU A 402 -13.76 -43.35 59.75
C GLU A 402 -15.17 -43.86 60.00
N CYS A 403 -15.90 -44.26 58.95
CA CYS A 403 -17.21 -44.89 59.09
C CYS A 403 -17.10 -46.22 59.87
N TRP A 404 -16.10 -47.05 59.59
CA TRP A 404 -15.84 -48.28 60.34
C TRP A 404 -15.43 -48.05 61.80
N LEU A 405 -14.66 -47.01 62.07
CA LEU A 405 -14.31 -46.59 63.44
C LEU A 405 -15.53 -46.08 64.22
N ARG A 406 -16.44 -45.32 63.57
CA ARG A 406 -17.72 -44.91 64.17
C ARG A 406 -18.61 -46.11 64.50
N LEU A 407 -18.56 -47.14 63.66
CA LEU A 407 -19.18 -48.45 63.87
C LEU A 407 -18.42 -49.36 64.88
N GLN A 408 -17.26 -48.92 65.38
CA GLN A 408 -16.35 -49.62 66.31
C GLN A 408 -15.68 -50.90 65.78
N GLU A 409 -15.67 -51.12 64.47
CA GLU A 409 -15.03 -52.27 63.82
C GLU A 409 -13.56 -51.97 63.51
N ARG A 410 -12.64 -52.39 64.41
CA ARG A 410 -11.22 -52.00 64.36
C ARG A 410 -10.39 -52.73 63.30
N ILE A 411 -10.78 -53.94 62.91
CA ILE A 411 -10.05 -54.73 61.90
C ILE A 411 -10.32 -54.17 60.49
N PRO A 412 -11.58 -53.96 60.05
CA PRO A 412 -11.87 -53.28 58.78
C PRO A 412 -11.29 -51.86 58.75
N ALA A 413 -11.32 -51.13 59.87
CA ALA A 413 -10.68 -49.83 59.95
C ALA A 413 -9.16 -49.88 59.77
N ALA A 414 -8.45 -50.81 60.41
CA ALA A 414 -7.00 -50.97 60.26
C ALA A 414 -6.62 -51.39 58.83
N GLU A 415 -7.42 -52.25 58.19
CA GLU A 415 -7.24 -52.64 56.79
C GLU A 415 -7.53 -51.48 55.82
N CYS A 416 -8.57 -50.68 56.08
CA CYS A 416 -8.86 -49.47 55.31
C CYS A 416 -7.73 -48.45 55.45
N PHE A 417 -7.23 -48.16 56.66
CA PHE A 417 -6.06 -47.29 56.84
C PHE A 417 -4.81 -47.82 56.15
N ARG A 418 -4.62 -49.15 56.13
CA ARG A 418 -3.50 -49.75 55.40
C ARG A 418 -3.65 -49.61 53.89
N ARG A 419 -4.86 -49.72 53.35
CA ARG A 419 -5.15 -49.50 51.91
C ARG A 419 -5.07 -48.03 51.50
N ASP A 420 -5.42 -47.14 52.41
CA ASP A 420 -5.27 -45.69 52.26
C ASP A 420 -3.80 -45.24 52.29
N GLY A 421 -2.90 -46.08 52.81
CA GLY A 421 -1.49 -45.75 52.99
C GLY A 421 -1.18 -45.04 54.32
N GLN A 422 -2.16 -44.94 55.23
CA GLN A 422 -1.98 -44.43 56.59
C GLN A 422 -1.41 -45.50 57.52
N PHE A 423 -0.19 -45.93 57.20
CA PHE A 423 0.47 -47.04 57.89
C PHE A 423 0.73 -46.78 59.37
N GLU A 424 0.90 -45.52 59.80
CA GLU A 424 1.09 -45.19 61.23
C GLU A 424 -0.18 -45.48 62.05
N GLN A 425 -1.35 -45.07 61.55
CA GLN A 425 -2.62 -45.34 62.23
C GLN A 425 -2.96 -46.83 62.20
N SER A 426 -2.64 -47.51 61.09
CA SER A 426 -2.75 -48.96 60.98
C SER A 426 -1.81 -49.68 61.96
N ALA A 427 -0.52 -49.31 62.02
CA ALA A 427 0.48 -49.88 62.91
C ALA A 427 0.11 -49.70 64.39
N LEU A 428 -0.39 -48.51 64.77
CA LEU A 428 -0.89 -48.27 66.13
C LEU A 428 -2.09 -49.14 66.48
N LEU A 429 -3.00 -49.38 65.53
CA LEU A 429 -4.11 -50.31 65.71
C LEU A 429 -3.62 -51.75 65.79
N TRP A 430 -2.62 -52.16 65.00
CA TRP A 430 -1.99 -53.49 65.08
C TRP A 430 -1.20 -53.72 66.36
N GLU A 431 -0.49 -52.70 66.87
CA GLU A 431 0.18 -52.75 68.18
C GLU A 431 -0.83 -52.95 69.31
N ARG A 432 -1.97 -52.26 69.26
CA ARG A 432 -3.06 -52.43 70.23
C ARG A 432 -3.73 -53.79 70.16
N VAL A 433 -3.65 -54.45 69.01
CA VAL A 433 -4.12 -55.83 68.77
C VAL A 433 -2.98 -56.85 68.96
N GLU A 434 -1.78 -56.40 69.34
CA GLU A 434 -0.55 -57.19 69.59
C GLU A 434 -0.06 -58.04 68.41
N HIS A 435 -0.34 -57.60 67.18
CA HIS A 435 0.08 -58.30 65.95
C HIS A 435 1.42 -57.75 65.42
N TRP A 436 2.54 -58.11 66.06
CA TRP A 436 3.87 -57.51 65.84
C TRP A 436 4.38 -57.59 64.40
N GLU A 437 4.07 -58.65 63.65
CA GLU A 437 4.50 -58.79 62.26
C GLU A 437 3.85 -57.73 61.34
N ASN A 438 2.55 -57.46 61.53
CA ASN A 438 1.84 -56.41 60.79
C ASN A 438 2.24 -55.03 61.31
N ALA A 439 2.48 -54.89 62.62
CA ALA A 439 3.00 -53.65 63.18
C ALA A 439 4.41 -53.31 62.66
N ILE A 440 5.32 -54.28 62.53
CA ILE A 440 6.65 -54.08 61.93
C ILE A 440 6.54 -53.72 60.46
N ALA A 441 5.69 -54.44 59.71
CA ALA A 441 5.45 -54.15 58.29
C ALA A 441 4.88 -52.74 58.11
N ASP A 442 3.90 -52.35 58.92
CA ASP A 442 3.26 -51.05 58.83
C ASP A 442 4.14 -49.93 59.43
N TRP A 443 4.94 -50.16 60.47
CA TRP A 443 5.95 -49.18 60.93
C TRP A 443 7.07 -48.97 59.92
N ARG A 444 7.46 -50.03 59.22
CA ARG A 444 8.42 -49.98 58.10
C ARG A 444 7.85 -49.20 56.92
N GLN A 445 6.57 -49.35 56.61
CA GLN A 445 5.90 -48.56 55.56
C GLN A 445 5.55 -47.12 55.99
N ALA A 446 5.33 -46.90 57.29
CA ALA A 446 5.12 -45.56 57.87
C ALA A 446 6.42 -44.73 57.95
N GLY A 447 7.59 -45.36 57.74
CA GLY A 447 8.89 -44.68 57.82
C GLY A 447 9.28 -44.25 59.24
N GLN A 448 8.63 -44.79 60.27
CA GLN A 448 8.92 -44.49 61.68
C GLN A 448 10.07 -45.39 62.17
N LEU A 449 11.24 -45.10 61.61
CA LEU A 449 12.43 -45.94 61.71
C LEU A 449 12.98 -46.01 63.14
N GLU A 450 12.76 -44.99 63.98
CA GLU A 450 13.21 -45.01 65.38
C GLU A 450 12.45 -46.06 66.19
N ARG A 451 11.11 -46.01 66.12
CA ARG A 451 10.23 -47.01 66.74
C ARG A 451 10.52 -48.41 66.21
N LEU A 452 10.79 -48.53 64.89
CA LEU A 452 11.16 -49.80 64.26
C LEU A 452 12.52 -50.33 64.77
N ALA A 453 13.56 -49.49 64.79
CA ALA A 453 14.90 -49.87 65.23
C ALA A 453 14.92 -50.26 66.72
N GLU A 454 14.19 -49.53 67.57
CA GLU A 454 14.01 -49.87 68.98
C GLU A 454 13.26 -51.20 69.15
N LEU A 455 12.22 -51.46 68.35
CA LEU A 455 11.48 -52.72 68.38
C LEU A 455 12.39 -53.89 67.94
N LEU A 456 13.20 -53.69 66.90
CA LEU A 456 14.17 -54.67 66.38
C LEU A 456 15.31 -54.94 67.37
N GLU A 457 15.83 -53.92 68.05
CA GLU A 457 16.90 -54.03 69.04
C GLU A 457 16.41 -54.70 70.33
N GLN A 458 15.25 -54.27 70.86
CA GLN A 458 14.80 -54.68 72.21
C GLN A 458 13.91 -55.93 72.22
N LYS A 459 13.07 -56.15 71.21
CA LYS A 459 12.10 -57.25 71.20
C LYS A 459 12.52 -58.42 70.30
N VAL A 460 13.23 -58.15 69.21
CA VAL A 460 13.58 -59.15 68.19
C VAL A 460 15.09 -59.51 68.20
N GLN A 461 15.97 -58.63 68.72
CA GLN A 461 17.44 -58.80 68.79
C GLN A 461 18.13 -59.04 67.44
N ALA A 462 17.64 -58.42 66.36
CA ALA A 462 18.24 -58.50 65.03
C ALA A 462 19.25 -57.36 64.83
N TRP A 463 20.51 -57.53 65.27
CA TRP A 463 21.53 -56.46 65.29
C TRP A 463 21.90 -55.90 63.92
N GLU A 464 21.85 -56.71 62.86
CA GLU A 464 22.13 -56.28 61.49
C GLU A 464 20.97 -55.44 60.92
N GLU A 465 19.72 -55.90 61.05
CA GLU A 465 18.54 -55.12 60.65
C GLU A 465 18.36 -53.85 61.53
N ALA A 466 18.76 -53.91 62.80
CA ALA A 466 18.82 -52.77 63.69
C ALA A 466 19.93 -51.78 63.28
N ALA A 467 21.12 -52.26 62.90
CA ALA A 467 22.19 -51.40 62.39
C ALA A 467 21.78 -50.71 61.08
N GLU A 468 21.10 -51.43 60.17
CA GLU A 468 20.56 -50.86 58.94
C GLU A 468 19.49 -49.79 59.19
N THR A 469 18.58 -50.02 60.14
CA THR A 469 17.54 -49.04 60.51
C THR A 469 18.14 -47.83 61.24
N TRP A 470 19.10 -48.02 62.15
CA TRP A 470 19.86 -46.93 62.76
C TRP A 470 20.72 -46.15 61.74
N GLN A 471 21.19 -46.83 60.69
CA GLN A 471 21.94 -46.22 59.60
C GLN A 471 21.04 -45.36 58.72
N GLN A 472 19.80 -45.77 58.48
CA GLN A 472 18.79 -44.93 57.81
C GLN A 472 18.48 -43.67 58.63
N LEU A 473 18.55 -43.75 59.96
CA LEU A 473 18.40 -42.61 60.88
C LEU A 473 19.67 -41.75 61.03
N GLN A 474 20.76 -42.10 60.34
CA GLN A 474 22.07 -41.44 60.41
C GLN A 474 22.65 -41.31 61.83
N ARG A 475 22.24 -42.17 62.76
CA ARG A 475 22.82 -42.22 64.11
C ARG A 475 24.13 -43.01 64.09
N HIS A 476 25.15 -42.41 63.51
CA HIS A 476 26.43 -43.04 63.19
C HIS A 476 27.11 -43.71 64.38
N HIS A 477 26.97 -43.12 65.57
CA HIS A 477 27.51 -43.70 66.79
C HIS A 477 26.80 -45.03 67.18
N ASP A 478 25.47 -45.09 67.10
CA ASP A 478 24.70 -46.30 67.43
C ASP A 478 24.92 -47.40 66.38
N VAL A 479 25.07 -47.00 65.11
CA VAL A 479 25.45 -47.91 64.01
C VAL A 479 26.85 -48.47 64.20
N ALA A 480 27.84 -47.61 64.52
CA ALA A 480 29.23 -48.03 64.76
C ALA A 480 29.28 -49.05 65.91
N ARG A 481 28.48 -48.82 66.96
CA ARG A 481 28.34 -49.74 68.09
C ARG A 481 27.69 -51.06 67.70
N CYS A 482 26.56 -51.04 66.98
CA CYS A 482 25.88 -52.25 66.52
C CYS A 482 26.76 -53.07 65.56
N LEU A 483 27.51 -52.42 64.67
CA LEU A 483 28.45 -53.07 63.74
C LEU A 483 29.69 -53.62 64.45
N ARG A 484 30.21 -52.91 65.45
CA ARG A 484 31.30 -53.41 66.30
C ARG A 484 30.86 -54.60 67.13
N ALA A 485 29.64 -54.57 67.69
CA ALA A 485 29.05 -55.70 68.40
C ALA A 485 28.77 -56.90 67.48
N ALA A 486 28.49 -56.66 66.20
CA ALA A 486 28.43 -57.69 65.16
C ALA A 486 29.81 -58.16 64.66
N GLY A 487 30.92 -57.54 65.11
CA GLY A 487 32.30 -57.92 64.77
C GLY A 487 32.83 -57.34 63.44
N ASN A 488 32.14 -56.38 62.84
CA ASN A 488 32.50 -55.79 61.55
C ASN A 488 33.33 -54.49 61.72
N TYR A 489 34.62 -54.64 62.02
CA TYR A 489 35.55 -53.52 62.26
C TYR A 489 35.74 -52.62 61.03
N ALA A 490 35.77 -53.19 59.82
CA ALA A 490 35.93 -52.44 58.57
C ALA A 490 34.77 -51.46 58.32
N ALA A 491 33.55 -51.80 58.75
CA ALA A 491 32.39 -50.92 58.66
C ALA A 491 32.25 -49.98 59.88
N SER A 492 32.89 -50.32 61.01
CA SER A 492 32.87 -49.53 62.25
C SER A 492 33.89 -48.38 62.22
N ALA A 493 35.12 -48.63 61.79
CA ALA A 493 36.22 -47.65 61.72
C ALA A 493 35.85 -46.30 61.04
N PRO A 494 35.24 -46.28 59.84
CA PRO A 494 34.84 -45.01 59.20
C PRO A 494 33.73 -44.27 59.94
N LEU A 495 32.90 -44.97 60.73
CA LEU A 495 31.86 -44.33 61.52
C LEU A 495 32.45 -43.71 62.79
N TRP A 496 33.47 -44.32 63.38
CA TRP A 496 34.24 -43.71 64.48
C TRP A 496 34.96 -42.43 64.05
N GLU A 497 35.59 -42.43 62.87
CA GLU A 497 36.16 -41.20 62.29
C GLU A 497 35.13 -40.05 62.20
N ARG A 498 33.91 -40.37 61.76
CA ARG A 498 32.84 -39.37 61.62
C ARG A 498 32.32 -38.88 62.96
N CYS A 499 32.44 -39.70 64.01
CA CYS A 499 32.09 -39.31 65.37
C CYS A 499 33.22 -38.50 66.06
N GLY A 500 34.41 -38.42 65.46
CA GLY A 500 35.57 -37.69 65.98
C GLY A 500 36.46 -38.48 66.94
N GLU A 501 36.19 -39.78 67.10
CA GLU A 501 36.95 -40.70 67.96
C GLU A 501 38.06 -41.35 67.12
N PHE A 502 39.14 -40.59 66.89
CA PHE A 502 40.18 -40.95 65.91
C PHE A 502 41.12 -42.05 66.39
N GLU A 503 41.31 -42.22 67.70
CA GLU A 503 42.16 -43.29 68.25
C GLU A 503 41.49 -44.66 68.03
N GLU A 504 40.20 -44.78 68.35
CA GLU A 504 39.38 -45.97 68.09
C GLU A 504 39.26 -46.27 66.60
N ALA A 505 39.22 -45.24 65.76
CA ALA A 505 39.23 -45.40 64.32
C ALA A 505 40.58 -45.93 63.81
N VAL A 506 41.72 -45.43 64.31
CA VAL A 506 43.06 -45.94 63.94
C VAL A 506 43.20 -47.41 64.33
N GLU A 507 42.78 -47.78 65.54
CA GLU A 507 42.80 -49.18 65.98
C GLU A 507 41.89 -50.07 65.12
N ASP A 508 40.65 -49.65 64.86
CA ASP A 508 39.73 -50.42 64.04
C ASP A 508 40.20 -50.50 62.57
N TRP A 509 40.89 -49.47 62.05
CA TRP A 509 41.52 -49.51 60.71
C TRP A 509 42.75 -50.42 60.64
N GLN A 510 43.60 -50.42 61.67
CA GLN A 510 44.73 -51.34 61.76
C GLN A 510 44.24 -52.79 61.90
N ASN A 511 43.22 -53.05 62.71
CA ASN A 511 42.59 -54.37 62.87
C ASN A 511 41.86 -54.83 61.60
N ALA A 512 41.32 -53.88 60.82
CA ALA A 512 40.78 -54.14 59.49
C ALA A 512 41.88 -54.33 58.42
N GLY A 513 43.16 -54.09 58.76
CA GLY A 513 44.30 -54.20 57.85
C GLY A 513 44.52 -53.00 56.91
N ASN A 514 43.79 -51.90 57.11
CA ASN A 514 43.89 -50.69 56.28
C ASN A 514 44.93 -49.70 56.86
N LEU A 515 46.20 -50.00 56.60
CA LEU A 515 47.33 -49.20 57.08
C LEU A 515 47.41 -47.80 56.44
N GLU A 516 46.93 -47.63 55.21
CA GLU A 516 46.87 -46.33 54.52
C GLU A 516 46.02 -45.33 55.31
N ARG A 517 44.81 -45.73 55.70
CA ARG A 517 43.90 -44.83 56.41
C ARG A 517 44.37 -44.53 57.82
N ALA A 518 45.00 -45.51 58.48
CA ALA A 518 45.67 -45.31 59.76
C ALA A 518 46.81 -44.28 59.65
N ALA A 519 47.63 -44.34 58.60
CA ALA A 519 48.70 -43.36 58.36
C ALA A 519 48.16 -41.93 58.11
N GLU A 520 47.07 -41.78 57.35
CA GLU A 520 46.43 -40.48 57.11
C GLU A 520 45.89 -39.84 58.41
N LEU A 521 45.29 -40.66 59.30
CA LEU A 521 44.86 -40.19 60.61
C LEU A 521 46.05 -39.80 61.50
N LEU A 522 47.19 -40.46 61.35
CA LEU A 522 48.42 -40.08 62.05
C LEU A 522 49.03 -38.77 61.53
N GLU A 523 48.92 -38.47 60.24
CA GLU A 523 49.44 -37.23 59.64
C GLU A 523 48.74 -35.96 60.11
N ASP A 524 47.41 -35.94 60.11
CA ASP A 524 46.65 -34.69 60.17
C ASP A 524 45.99 -34.41 61.52
N PRO A 525 45.07 -35.25 62.04
CA PRO A 525 44.47 -35.00 63.35
C PRO A 525 45.46 -35.25 64.49
N ILE A 526 46.37 -36.23 64.37
CA ILE A 526 47.31 -36.62 65.44
C ILE A 526 48.69 -35.93 65.28
N ARG A 527 49.13 -35.69 64.03
CA ARG A 527 50.39 -35.01 63.65
C ARG A 527 51.69 -35.70 64.05
N ASP A 528 51.71 -37.03 64.00
CA ASP A 528 52.96 -37.80 64.11
C ASP A 528 53.55 -38.09 62.73
N PHE A 529 54.30 -37.12 62.19
CA PHE A 529 54.87 -37.21 60.85
C PHE A 529 55.95 -38.29 60.71
N TRP A 530 56.54 -38.76 61.81
CA TRP A 530 57.55 -39.80 61.76
C TRP A 530 56.92 -41.18 61.64
N GLU A 531 55.93 -41.51 62.48
CA GLU A 531 55.21 -42.79 62.37
C GLU A 531 54.40 -42.87 61.08
N ALA A 532 53.76 -41.78 60.66
CA ALA A 532 53.11 -41.69 59.36
C ALA A 532 54.12 -41.91 58.20
N GLY A 533 55.28 -41.24 58.24
CA GLY A 533 56.32 -41.38 57.22
C GLY A 533 56.88 -42.79 57.08
N LEU A 534 56.95 -43.54 58.19
CA LEU A 534 57.36 -44.94 58.19
C LEU A 534 56.27 -45.85 57.60
N ILE A 535 54.99 -45.68 58.00
CA ILE A 535 53.88 -46.47 57.44
C ILE A 535 53.77 -46.21 55.94
N TRP A 536 53.92 -44.96 55.48
CA TRP A 536 53.93 -44.65 54.05
C TRP A 536 55.12 -45.24 53.30
N ALA A 537 56.30 -45.31 53.94
CA ALA A 537 57.46 -45.97 53.34
C ALA A 537 57.25 -47.50 53.26
N GLU A 538 56.61 -48.13 54.26
CA GLU A 538 56.24 -49.54 54.23
C GLU A 538 55.21 -49.85 53.14
N LEU A 539 54.28 -48.92 52.91
CA LEU A 539 53.31 -48.95 51.83
C LEU A 539 53.89 -48.59 50.46
N GLN A 540 55.20 -48.31 50.37
CA GLN A 540 55.90 -47.86 49.16
C GLN A 540 55.29 -46.58 48.53
N ALA A 541 54.55 -45.80 49.33
CA ALA A 541 54.07 -44.48 48.96
C ALA A 541 55.19 -43.45 49.14
N TRP A 542 56.23 -43.62 48.32
CA TRP A 542 57.50 -42.92 48.46
C TRP A 542 57.35 -41.40 48.44
N GLU A 543 56.40 -40.86 47.67
CA GLU A 543 56.22 -39.41 47.52
C GLU A 543 55.74 -38.77 48.82
N ARG A 544 54.69 -39.36 49.42
CA ARG A 544 54.14 -38.93 50.71
C ARG A 544 55.16 -39.12 51.81
N ALA A 545 55.85 -40.26 51.84
CA ALA A 545 56.93 -40.50 52.78
C ALA A 545 58.04 -39.45 52.64
N ALA A 546 58.48 -39.14 51.41
CA ALA A 546 59.53 -38.16 51.13
C ALA A 546 59.16 -36.76 51.62
N LEU A 547 57.92 -36.32 51.35
CA LEU A 547 57.39 -35.02 51.79
C LEU A 547 57.36 -34.91 53.32
N LEU A 548 56.94 -35.97 54.01
CA LEU A 548 56.95 -36.01 55.47
C LEU A 548 58.38 -35.97 56.02
N PHE A 549 59.29 -36.74 55.42
CA PHE A 549 60.70 -36.72 55.80
C PHE A 549 61.39 -35.38 55.52
N GLU A 550 60.98 -34.65 54.47
CA GLU A 550 61.42 -33.27 54.23
C GLU A 550 60.91 -32.30 55.30
N ARG A 551 59.66 -32.47 55.77
CA ARG A 551 59.07 -31.63 56.82
C ARG A 551 59.74 -31.79 58.19
N VAL A 552 60.36 -32.94 58.45
CA VAL A 552 61.17 -33.15 59.66
C VAL A 552 62.44 -32.26 59.66
N ASP A 553 62.82 -31.69 58.51
CA ASP A 553 63.93 -30.74 58.27
C ASP A 553 65.23 -31.09 59.01
N HIS A 554 65.54 -32.38 59.02
CA HIS A 554 66.73 -32.97 59.64
C HIS A 554 67.56 -33.70 58.57
N PRO A 555 68.91 -33.71 58.61
CA PRO A 555 69.74 -34.36 57.60
C PRO A 555 69.47 -35.87 57.41
N ALA A 556 68.85 -36.53 58.40
CA ALA A 556 68.36 -37.90 58.27
C ALA A 556 67.05 -37.97 57.48
N GLY A 557 66.13 -37.04 57.72
CA GLY A 557 64.89 -36.87 56.96
C GLY A 557 65.18 -36.49 55.50
N LEU A 558 66.04 -35.50 55.24
CA LEU A 558 66.41 -35.10 53.87
C LEU A 558 67.09 -36.23 53.08
N ARG A 559 67.86 -37.11 53.74
CA ARG A 559 68.46 -38.27 53.08
C ARG A 559 67.47 -39.38 52.78
N GLN A 560 66.49 -39.61 53.65
CA GLN A 560 65.37 -40.49 53.33
C GLN A 560 64.48 -39.88 52.25
N GLY A 561 64.28 -38.56 52.27
CA GLY A 561 63.65 -37.80 51.19
C GLY A 561 64.35 -38.01 49.85
N ILE A 562 65.69 -37.88 49.78
CA ILE A 562 66.45 -38.15 48.54
C ILE A 562 66.24 -39.59 48.06
N ARG A 563 66.30 -40.59 48.98
CA ARG A 563 66.04 -41.98 48.61
C ARG A 563 64.64 -42.16 48.04
N CYS A 564 63.63 -41.68 48.75
CA CYS A 564 62.25 -41.79 48.32
C CYS A 564 61.99 -41.04 47.01
N TRP A 565 62.55 -39.83 46.81
CA TRP A 565 62.44 -39.10 45.54
C TRP A 565 63.21 -39.76 44.40
N SER A 566 64.33 -40.44 44.68
CA SER A 566 65.06 -41.20 43.66
C SER A 566 64.31 -42.45 43.20
N GLU A 567 63.53 -43.09 44.08
CA GLU A 567 62.68 -44.23 43.71
C GLU A 567 61.49 -43.82 42.81
N ILE A 568 61.11 -42.54 42.80
CA ILE A 568 60.04 -41.98 41.95
C ILE A 568 60.61 -41.24 40.74
N GLU A 569 61.94 -41.20 40.58
CA GLU A 569 62.60 -40.52 39.47
C GLU A 569 62.26 -39.00 39.40
N GLU A 570 61.95 -38.37 40.54
CA GLU A 570 61.65 -36.94 40.65
C GLU A 570 62.94 -36.11 40.74
N TRP A 571 63.71 -36.15 39.64
CA TRP A 571 65.07 -35.66 39.58
C TRP A 571 65.22 -34.15 39.82
N ASN A 572 64.18 -33.35 39.54
CA ASN A 572 64.20 -31.92 39.84
C ASN A 572 64.20 -31.65 41.35
N ARG A 573 63.41 -32.41 42.12
CA ARG A 573 63.43 -32.32 43.59
C ARG A 573 64.71 -32.88 44.17
N VAL A 574 65.22 -33.98 43.60
CA VAL A 574 66.53 -34.53 43.97
C VAL A 574 67.63 -33.48 43.74
N ALA A 575 67.69 -32.84 42.57
CA ALA A 575 68.64 -31.78 42.25
C ALA A 575 68.49 -30.56 43.20
N LYS A 576 67.26 -30.16 43.55
CA LYS A 576 67.00 -29.10 44.54
C LYS A 576 67.44 -29.52 45.95
N LEU A 577 67.26 -30.77 46.33
CA LEU A 577 67.77 -31.30 47.60
C LEU A 577 69.30 -31.35 47.60
N HIS A 578 69.94 -31.67 46.47
CA HIS A 578 71.39 -31.54 46.28
C HIS A 578 71.86 -30.07 46.41
N LEU A 579 71.09 -29.10 45.91
CA LEU A 579 71.34 -27.68 46.16
C LEU A 579 71.20 -27.32 47.65
N ARG A 580 70.19 -27.84 48.36
CA ARG A 580 70.05 -27.67 49.83
C ARG A 580 71.19 -28.34 50.61
N LEU A 581 71.80 -29.37 50.03
CA LEU A 581 73.04 -29.99 50.50
C LEU A 581 74.32 -29.31 49.97
N ASN A 582 74.19 -28.21 49.23
CA ASN A 582 75.26 -27.36 48.68
C ASN A 582 76.12 -28.01 47.56
N GLN A 583 75.48 -28.70 46.60
CA GLN A 583 76.11 -29.39 45.45
C GLN A 583 75.55 -28.92 44.08
N PRO A 584 75.97 -27.75 43.55
CA PRO A 584 75.33 -27.12 42.37
C PRO A 584 75.69 -27.73 41.01
N GLN A 585 76.89 -28.30 40.86
CA GLN A 585 77.29 -28.94 39.60
C GLN A 585 76.53 -30.26 39.36
N GLU A 586 76.33 -31.04 40.42
CA GLU A 586 75.54 -32.28 40.39
C GLU A 586 74.07 -31.96 40.09
N ALA A 587 73.53 -30.88 40.66
CA ALA A 587 72.18 -30.40 40.36
C ALA A 587 72.01 -29.96 38.89
N ALA A 588 72.97 -29.20 38.33
CA ALA A 588 72.91 -28.75 36.94
C ALA A 588 73.02 -29.90 35.93
N GLN A 589 73.88 -30.89 36.20
CA GLN A 589 74.01 -32.09 35.38
C GLN A 589 72.76 -32.97 35.45
N LEU A 590 72.18 -33.16 36.64
CA LEU A 590 70.91 -33.86 36.80
C LEU A 590 69.78 -33.15 36.05
N TRP A 591 69.73 -31.82 36.11
CA TRP A 591 68.74 -31.05 35.34
C TRP A 591 68.94 -31.18 33.83
N GLU A 592 70.18 -31.18 33.34
CA GLU A 592 70.46 -31.40 31.91
C GLU A 592 70.11 -32.82 31.45
N GLU A 593 70.51 -33.84 32.20
CA GLU A 593 70.25 -35.26 31.88
C GLU A 593 68.75 -35.57 31.84
N HIS A 594 67.95 -34.89 32.68
CA HIS A 594 66.51 -35.10 32.81
C HIS A 594 65.66 -34.01 32.14
N GLY A 595 66.24 -33.16 31.30
CA GLY A 595 65.51 -32.27 30.39
C GLY A 595 65.02 -30.93 30.98
N TYR A 596 65.46 -30.55 32.18
CA TYR A 596 65.21 -29.25 32.80
C TYR A 596 66.22 -28.21 32.30
N PHE A 597 66.15 -27.92 31.00
CA PHE A 597 67.16 -27.13 30.31
C PHE A 597 67.22 -25.66 30.76
N ASP A 598 66.13 -25.06 31.23
CA ASP A 598 66.14 -23.67 31.69
C ASP A 598 66.91 -23.52 33.02
N GLU A 599 66.57 -24.33 34.03
CA GLU A 599 67.26 -24.32 35.32
C GLU A 599 68.72 -24.79 35.17
N ALA A 600 68.97 -25.77 34.30
CA ALA A 600 70.33 -26.16 33.92
C ALA A 600 71.07 -24.99 33.27
N ALA A 601 70.49 -24.31 32.29
CA ALA A 601 71.11 -23.18 31.58
C ALA A 601 71.41 -22.01 32.50
N GLU A 602 70.49 -21.64 33.40
CA GLU A 602 70.71 -20.57 34.36
C GLU A 602 71.81 -20.93 35.36
N THR A 603 71.84 -22.19 35.81
CA THR A 603 72.90 -22.68 36.69
C THR A 603 74.24 -22.71 35.96
N PHE A 604 74.28 -23.22 34.72
CA PHE A 604 75.46 -23.19 33.84
C PHE A 604 75.96 -21.77 33.56
N ALA A 605 75.05 -20.83 33.32
CA ALA A 605 75.37 -19.42 33.16
C ALA A 605 75.96 -18.83 34.44
N SER A 606 75.40 -19.16 35.61
CA SER A 606 75.89 -18.70 36.91
C SER A 606 77.31 -19.22 37.23
N ILE A 607 77.66 -20.41 36.73
CA ILE A 607 78.99 -21.00 36.84
C ILE A 607 79.90 -20.69 35.62
N GLN A 608 79.51 -19.77 34.74
CA GLN A 608 80.26 -19.28 33.57
C GLN A 608 80.49 -20.30 32.43
N HIS A 609 79.63 -21.31 32.30
CA HIS A 609 79.62 -22.28 31.20
C HIS A 609 78.70 -21.83 30.04
N ALA A 610 79.12 -20.79 29.32
CA ALA A 610 78.26 -20.09 28.34
C ALA A 610 77.74 -20.97 27.17
N TYR A 611 78.54 -21.88 26.62
CA TYR A 611 78.09 -22.72 25.50
C TYR A 611 77.17 -23.87 25.94
N ASP A 612 77.32 -24.35 27.19
CA ASP A 612 76.39 -25.31 27.79
C ASP A 612 75.04 -24.63 28.08
N ALA A 613 75.06 -23.36 28.53
CA ALA A 613 73.86 -22.54 28.66
C ALA A 613 73.19 -22.24 27.30
N VAL A 614 73.94 -21.90 26.24
CA VAL A 614 73.39 -21.72 24.89
C VAL A 614 72.78 -23.03 24.35
N ARG A 615 73.45 -24.17 24.57
CA ARG A 615 72.92 -25.49 24.17
C ARG A 615 71.58 -25.76 24.84
N CYS A 616 71.47 -25.48 26.13
CA CYS A 616 70.25 -25.69 26.90
C CYS A 616 69.15 -24.68 26.51
N TRP A 617 69.42 -23.38 26.45
CA TRP A 617 68.44 -22.37 26.01
C TRP A 617 67.97 -22.55 24.57
N LYS A 618 68.77 -23.19 23.70
CA LYS A 618 68.34 -23.56 22.35
C LYS A 618 67.23 -24.62 22.36
N GLN A 619 67.25 -25.54 23.32
CA GLN A 619 66.18 -26.55 23.46
C GLN A 619 64.85 -25.93 23.92
N VAL A 620 64.90 -24.80 24.62
CA VAL A 620 63.73 -24.08 25.14
C VAL A 620 63.39 -22.82 24.32
N GLU A 621 64.02 -22.65 23.16
CA GLU A 621 63.75 -21.57 22.20
C GLU A 621 63.86 -20.14 22.80
N GLN A 622 64.72 -19.95 23.80
CA GLN A 622 64.96 -18.64 24.44
C GLN A 622 65.90 -17.77 23.59
N TRP A 623 65.45 -17.40 22.38
CA TRP A 623 66.28 -16.79 21.34
C TRP A 623 66.91 -15.44 21.71
N VAL A 624 66.17 -14.59 22.43
CA VAL A 624 66.66 -13.26 22.85
C VAL A 624 67.75 -13.39 23.93
N LYS A 625 67.63 -14.33 24.87
CA LYS A 625 68.66 -14.61 25.90
C LYS A 625 69.95 -15.11 25.25
N ILE A 626 69.82 -15.98 24.25
CA ILE A 626 70.94 -16.46 23.44
C ILE A 626 71.58 -15.28 22.68
N GLY A 627 70.78 -14.47 22.01
CA GLY A 627 71.24 -13.29 21.27
C GLY A 627 72.03 -12.32 22.15
N ASN A 628 71.53 -12.02 23.36
CA ASN A 628 72.21 -11.16 24.33
C ASN A 628 73.57 -11.72 24.78
N LEU A 629 73.61 -13.01 25.14
CA LEU A 629 74.84 -13.68 25.57
C LEU A 629 75.89 -13.77 24.45
N LEU A 630 75.45 -13.95 23.19
CA LEU A 630 76.33 -13.98 22.02
C LEU A 630 76.82 -12.59 21.62
N ARG A 631 75.94 -11.58 21.66
CA ARG A 631 76.30 -10.17 21.43
C ARG A 631 77.33 -9.68 22.43
N GLU A 632 77.23 -10.08 23.70
CA GLU A 632 78.22 -9.73 24.75
C GLU A 632 79.63 -10.28 24.42
N LYS A 633 79.73 -11.42 23.73
CA LYS A 633 81.02 -11.95 23.26
C LYS A 633 81.58 -11.20 22.05
N GLY A 634 80.72 -10.67 21.18
CA GLY A 634 81.06 -9.65 20.18
C GLY A 634 81.94 -10.09 19.01
N SER A 635 82.11 -11.39 18.74
CA SER A 635 82.82 -11.83 17.53
C SER A 635 81.91 -11.70 16.29
N PRO A 636 82.43 -11.47 15.06
CA PRO A 636 81.59 -11.33 13.87
C PRO A 636 80.68 -12.54 13.59
N ILE A 637 81.14 -13.75 13.94
CA ILE A 637 80.36 -14.99 13.83
C ILE A 637 79.26 -15.04 14.91
N ASP A 638 79.57 -14.60 16.13
CA ASP A 638 78.59 -14.53 17.21
C ASP A 638 77.56 -13.40 16.98
N LEU A 639 77.95 -12.31 16.32
CA LEU A 639 77.06 -11.21 15.93
C LEU A 639 76.10 -11.61 14.80
N ASP A 640 76.57 -12.35 13.80
CA ASP A 640 75.70 -12.91 12.74
C ASP A 640 74.71 -13.93 13.33
N LEU A 641 75.18 -14.82 14.20
CA LEU A 641 74.31 -15.73 14.94
C LEU A 641 73.34 -14.98 15.85
N ALA A 642 73.80 -13.94 16.56
CA ALA A 642 72.96 -13.12 17.41
C ALA A 642 71.88 -12.40 16.60
N ALA A 643 72.20 -11.83 15.44
CA ALA A 643 71.23 -11.19 14.54
C ALA A 643 70.15 -12.18 14.11
N ASN A 644 70.54 -13.36 13.62
CA ASN A 644 69.62 -14.43 13.24
C ASN A 644 68.74 -14.91 14.41
N TYR A 645 69.29 -14.99 15.63
CA TYR A 645 68.51 -15.35 16.81
C TYR A 645 67.60 -14.21 17.29
N TYR A 646 68.01 -12.95 17.18
CA TYR A 646 67.16 -11.80 17.46
C TYR A 646 65.99 -11.72 16.49
N GLU A 647 66.19 -11.97 15.19
CA GLU A 647 65.11 -12.04 14.20
C GLU A 647 64.10 -13.14 14.53
N ARG A 648 64.59 -14.34 14.91
CA ARG A 648 63.71 -15.43 15.35
C ARG A 648 62.95 -15.10 16.63
N GLY A 649 63.53 -14.27 17.49
CA GLY A 649 62.90 -13.74 18.69
C GLY A 649 62.09 -12.46 18.47
N GLU A 650 61.87 -12.03 17.23
CA GLU A 650 61.16 -10.80 16.83
C GLU A 650 61.76 -9.49 17.39
N ALA A 651 63.02 -9.51 17.83
CA ALA A 651 63.77 -8.35 18.30
C ALA A 651 64.46 -7.63 17.13
N PHE A 652 63.66 -7.05 16.23
CA PHE A 652 64.14 -6.52 14.94
C PHE A 652 65.05 -5.29 15.06
N VAL A 653 64.95 -4.50 16.12
CA VAL A 653 65.82 -3.32 16.32
C VAL A 653 67.24 -3.77 16.70
N GLU A 654 67.34 -4.74 17.60
CA GLU A 654 68.60 -5.35 18.01
C GLU A 654 69.22 -6.15 16.87
N ALA A 655 68.41 -6.86 16.09
CA ALA A 655 68.86 -7.51 14.86
C ALA A 655 69.38 -6.51 13.83
N ALA A 656 68.66 -5.41 13.57
CA ALA A 656 69.09 -4.36 12.66
C ALA A 656 70.41 -3.74 13.10
N ALA A 657 70.61 -3.50 14.40
CA ALA A 657 71.88 -2.99 14.92
C ALA A 657 73.05 -3.96 14.65
N CYS A 658 72.84 -5.26 14.84
CA CYS A 658 73.83 -6.27 14.49
C CYS A 658 74.10 -6.31 12.97
N TRP A 659 73.08 -6.19 12.12
CA TRP A 659 73.24 -6.15 10.67
C TRP A 659 73.98 -4.91 10.18
N VAL A 660 73.73 -3.74 10.78
CA VAL A 660 74.48 -2.51 10.51
C VAL A 660 75.94 -2.66 10.92
N GLU A 661 76.23 -3.24 12.09
CA GLU A 661 77.60 -3.53 12.53
C GLU A 661 78.33 -4.52 11.59
N LEU A 662 77.58 -5.38 10.90
CA LEU A 662 78.07 -6.31 9.88
C LEU A 662 78.08 -5.73 8.45
N GLU A 663 77.72 -4.46 8.27
CA GLU A 663 77.56 -3.76 6.97
C GLU A 663 76.59 -4.45 6.00
N ASN A 664 75.62 -5.23 6.52
CA ASN A 664 74.55 -5.84 5.74
C ASN A 664 73.33 -4.91 5.69
N TRP A 665 73.31 -3.99 4.72
CA TRP A 665 72.31 -2.92 4.62
C TRP A 665 70.91 -3.42 4.29
N SER A 666 70.76 -4.40 3.39
CA SER A 666 69.47 -5.00 3.07
C SER A 666 68.86 -5.74 4.27
N GLY A 667 69.66 -6.50 5.02
CA GLY A 667 69.18 -7.15 6.25
C GLY A 667 68.74 -6.14 7.33
N ALA A 668 69.49 -5.04 7.48
CA ALA A 668 69.12 -3.96 8.39
C ALA A 668 67.85 -3.21 7.94
N ALA A 669 67.72 -2.94 6.64
CA ALA A 669 66.57 -2.27 6.05
C ALA A 669 65.29 -3.09 6.24
N ASP A 670 65.34 -4.39 5.95
CA ASP A 670 64.18 -5.28 6.08
C ASP A 670 63.73 -5.42 7.55
N CYS A 671 64.68 -5.42 8.50
CA CYS A 671 64.37 -5.36 9.92
C CYS A 671 63.67 -4.04 10.31
N LEU A 672 64.17 -2.89 9.84
CA LEU A 672 63.56 -1.58 10.13
C LEU A 672 62.20 -1.39 9.48
N ARG A 673 62.01 -1.94 8.29
CA ARG A 673 60.72 -2.00 7.60
C ARG A 673 59.67 -2.73 8.43
N ARG A 674 60.04 -3.85 9.07
CA ARG A 674 59.14 -4.59 9.99
C ARG A 674 58.79 -3.81 11.25
N VAL A 675 59.69 -2.93 11.70
CA VAL A 675 59.44 -2.01 12.83
C VAL A 675 58.58 -0.81 12.40
N GLY A 676 58.55 -0.49 11.11
CA GLY A 676 57.79 0.62 10.54
C GLY A 676 58.59 1.91 10.38
N ASP A 677 59.93 1.89 10.52
CA ASP A 677 60.79 3.04 10.20
C ASP A 677 61.19 3.01 8.72
N PHE A 678 60.24 3.37 7.87
CA PHE A 678 60.42 3.35 6.41
C PHE A 678 61.44 4.38 5.91
N ALA A 679 61.65 5.49 6.63
CA ALA A 679 62.59 6.52 6.21
C ALA A 679 64.05 6.04 6.35
N GLN A 680 64.39 5.41 7.48
CA GLN A 680 65.74 4.82 7.62
C GLN A 680 65.91 3.56 6.77
N SER A 681 64.87 2.74 6.63
CA SER A 681 64.88 1.58 5.72
C SER A 681 65.19 2.00 4.28
N ALA A 682 64.50 3.03 3.76
CA ALA A 682 64.72 3.53 2.40
C ALA A 682 66.16 4.03 2.18
N VAL A 683 66.75 4.71 3.17
CA VAL A 683 68.15 5.15 3.10
C VAL A 683 69.11 3.97 3.01
N TYR A 684 68.87 2.88 3.72
CA TYR A 684 69.69 1.68 3.63
C TYR A 684 69.49 0.93 2.30
N TRP A 685 68.27 0.86 1.77
CA TRP A 685 68.04 0.36 0.41
C TRP A 685 68.72 1.20 -0.67
N GLU A 686 68.76 2.54 -0.51
CA GLU A 686 69.53 3.41 -1.41
C GLU A 686 71.04 3.13 -1.32
N GLN A 687 71.57 2.89 -0.11
CA GLN A 687 72.98 2.52 0.08
C GLN A 687 73.32 1.18 -0.58
N ASP A 688 72.39 0.21 -0.52
CA ASP A 688 72.51 -1.09 -1.16
C ASP A 688 72.18 -1.06 -2.68
N GLN A 689 71.79 0.12 -3.20
CA GLN A 689 71.43 0.37 -4.61
C GLN A 689 70.18 -0.39 -5.11
N GLU A 690 69.33 -0.85 -4.20
CA GLU A 690 68.04 -1.48 -4.52
C GLU A 690 66.93 -0.41 -4.62
N TRP A 691 66.89 0.26 -5.77
CA TRP A 691 66.07 1.46 -5.96
C TRP A 691 64.56 1.24 -5.89
N ASP A 692 64.05 0.08 -6.32
CA ASP A 692 62.61 -0.22 -6.28
C ASP A 692 62.09 -0.38 -4.85
N GLU A 693 62.89 -1.01 -3.99
CA GLU A 693 62.58 -1.18 -2.56
C GLU A 693 62.68 0.16 -1.82
N ALA A 694 63.68 0.99 -2.16
CA ALA A 694 63.79 2.35 -1.65
C ALA A 694 62.59 3.24 -2.06
N ILE A 695 62.12 3.13 -3.32
CA ILE A 695 60.94 3.86 -3.81
C ILE A 695 59.70 3.47 -2.98
N GLN A 696 59.48 2.17 -2.74
CA GLN A 696 58.34 1.70 -1.96
C GLN A 696 58.36 2.24 -0.54
N ASP A 697 59.51 2.17 0.13
CA ASP A 697 59.66 2.66 1.50
C ASP A 697 59.53 4.19 1.58
N TRP A 698 60.08 4.93 0.62
CA TRP A 698 59.88 6.39 0.55
C TRP A 698 58.42 6.79 0.29
N ARG A 699 57.68 6.01 -0.52
CA ARG A 699 56.22 6.20 -0.73
C ARG A 699 55.45 5.94 0.56
N GLN A 700 55.74 4.86 1.28
CA GLN A 700 55.10 4.57 2.57
C GLN A 700 55.43 5.63 3.63
N GLY A 701 56.65 6.17 3.61
CA GLY A 701 57.07 7.31 4.41
C GLY A 701 56.53 8.67 3.96
N GLN A 702 55.70 8.73 2.91
CA GLN A 702 55.11 9.94 2.32
C GLN A 702 56.12 11.03 1.92
N ARG A 703 57.35 10.64 1.55
CA ARG A 703 58.41 11.56 1.08
C ARG A 703 58.46 11.59 -0.44
N TRP A 704 57.41 12.14 -1.05
CA TRP A 704 57.17 12.11 -2.49
C TRP A 704 58.25 12.79 -3.34
N GLU A 705 58.94 13.82 -2.82
CA GLU A 705 60.04 14.48 -3.53
C GLU A 705 61.21 13.53 -3.80
N GLU A 706 61.54 12.66 -2.84
CA GLU A 706 62.61 11.65 -2.98
C GLU A 706 62.17 10.53 -3.93
N VAL A 707 60.91 10.08 -3.84
CA VAL A 707 60.31 9.11 -4.76
C VAL A 707 60.42 9.60 -6.21
N VAL A 708 60.01 10.84 -6.47
CA VAL A 708 60.06 11.45 -7.80
C VAL A 708 61.50 11.64 -8.25
N ARG A 709 62.41 12.08 -7.35
CA ARG A 709 63.84 12.24 -7.67
C ARG A 709 64.42 10.94 -8.21
N ILE A 710 64.18 9.82 -7.53
CA ILE A 710 64.68 8.51 -7.96
C ILE A 710 63.99 8.07 -9.25
N LEU A 711 62.66 8.18 -9.37
CA LEU A 711 61.92 7.77 -10.57
C LEU A 711 62.33 8.55 -11.82
N LEU A 712 62.58 9.86 -11.70
CA LEU A 712 63.08 10.68 -12.80
C LEU A 712 64.53 10.34 -13.15
N ALA A 713 65.38 10.05 -12.16
CA ALA A 713 66.74 9.57 -12.41
C ALA A 713 66.77 8.22 -13.15
N LEU A 714 65.76 7.37 -12.94
CA LEU A 714 65.55 6.11 -13.66
C LEU A 714 64.77 6.26 -14.98
N ASP A 715 64.45 7.49 -15.41
CA ASP A 715 63.64 7.83 -16.59
C ASP A 715 62.22 7.23 -16.61
N ARG A 716 61.68 6.86 -15.44
CA ARG A 716 60.31 6.33 -15.25
C ARG A 716 59.29 7.46 -15.07
N ARG A 717 59.16 8.31 -16.08
CA ARG A 717 58.38 9.57 -16.01
C ARG A 717 56.90 9.38 -15.73
N LEU A 718 56.28 8.32 -16.25
CA LEU A 718 54.87 8.02 -16.01
C LEU A 718 54.59 7.76 -14.52
N GLU A 719 55.48 7.02 -13.87
CA GLU A 719 55.36 6.70 -12.45
C GLU A 719 55.74 7.89 -11.57
N ALA A 720 56.66 8.74 -12.03
CA ALA A 720 56.95 10.01 -11.38
C ALA A 720 55.74 10.96 -11.40
N ALA A 721 55.00 11.01 -12.52
CA ALA A 721 53.77 11.79 -12.62
C ALA A 721 52.66 11.21 -11.70
N GLN A 722 52.53 9.89 -11.63
CA GLN A 722 51.61 9.22 -10.69
C GLN A 722 51.99 9.48 -9.23
N ALA A 723 53.28 9.51 -8.89
CA ALA A 723 53.74 9.83 -7.54
C ALA A 723 53.37 11.26 -7.12
N TRP A 724 53.37 12.23 -8.05
CA TRP A 724 52.85 13.57 -7.78
C TRP A 724 51.33 13.63 -7.64
N GLU A 725 50.61 12.76 -8.36
CA GLU A 725 49.16 12.60 -8.23
C GLU A 725 48.79 12.00 -6.86
N GLU A 726 49.52 10.97 -6.40
CA GLU A 726 49.41 10.40 -5.04
C GLU A 726 49.76 11.43 -3.95
N ALA A 727 50.64 12.39 -4.26
CA ALA A 727 50.99 13.51 -3.38
C ALA A 727 49.98 14.68 -3.41
N GLU A 728 48.90 14.57 -4.21
CA GLU A 728 47.90 15.63 -4.44
C GLU A 728 48.46 16.93 -5.05
N GLU A 729 49.66 16.88 -5.62
CA GLU A 729 50.35 18.01 -6.28
C GLU A 729 50.07 17.99 -7.79
N TYR A 730 48.78 18.14 -8.13
CA TYR A 730 48.26 17.93 -9.48
C TYR A 730 48.88 18.83 -10.57
N GLU A 731 49.44 20.00 -10.21
CA GLU A 731 50.02 20.92 -11.19
C GLU A 731 51.33 20.35 -11.74
N LYS A 732 52.16 19.78 -10.84
CA LYS A 732 53.41 19.13 -11.19
C LYS A 732 53.15 17.82 -11.95
N ALA A 733 52.14 17.06 -11.53
CA ALA A 733 51.70 15.85 -12.23
C ALA A 733 51.21 16.17 -13.65
N GLY A 734 50.35 17.17 -13.81
CA GLY A 734 49.81 17.59 -15.10
C GLY A 734 50.88 18.07 -16.08
N LEU A 735 51.89 18.80 -15.59
CA LEU A 735 53.03 19.22 -16.43
C LEU A 735 53.86 18.02 -16.92
N LEU A 736 54.11 17.03 -16.06
CA LEU A 736 54.84 15.82 -16.45
C LEU A 736 54.03 14.95 -17.42
N TYR A 737 52.71 14.83 -17.23
CA TYR A 737 51.84 14.12 -18.17
C TYR A 737 51.83 14.81 -19.55
N ALA A 738 51.82 16.14 -19.60
CA ALA A 738 51.90 16.91 -20.85
C ALA A 738 53.22 16.67 -21.63
N GLU A 739 54.32 16.38 -20.93
CA GLU A 739 55.61 16.09 -21.56
C GLU A 739 55.65 14.72 -22.25
N ILE A 740 54.87 13.74 -21.78
CA ILE A 740 54.86 12.36 -22.29
C ILE A 740 54.20 12.28 -23.68
N LYS A 741 53.29 13.22 -24.01
CA LYS A 741 52.61 13.35 -25.33
C LYS A 741 52.04 12.03 -25.88
N ASP A 742 51.47 11.21 -25.00
CA ASP A 742 50.81 9.94 -25.33
C ASP A 742 49.30 10.05 -25.09
N LEU A 743 48.50 9.61 -26.07
CA LEU A 743 47.05 9.57 -26.02
C LEU A 743 46.53 8.71 -24.86
N ALA A 744 47.28 7.68 -24.45
CA ALA A 744 46.90 6.82 -23.31
C ALA A 744 47.00 7.54 -21.96
N VAL A 745 47.73 8.66 -21.90
CA VAL A 745 47.99 9.44 -20.69
C VAL A 745 47.19 10.75 -20.66
N LEU A 746 46.59 11.13 -21.79
CA LEU A 746 45.75 12.31 -21.96
C LEU A 746 44.61 12.39 -20.93
N GLU A 747 43.96 11.27 -20.59
CA GLU A 747 42.89 11.27 -19.59
C GLU A 747 43.39 11.57 -18.17
N LYS A 748 44.62 11.15 -17.85
CA LYS A 748 45.26 11.46 -16.55
C LYS A 748 45.70 12.93 -16.49
N GLU A 749 46.16 13.47 -17.62
CA GLU A 749 46.45 14.90 -17.75
C GLU A 749 45.19 15.75 -17.54
N ILE A 750 44.08 15.39 -18.21
CA ILE A 750 42.78 16.03 -18.04
C ILE A 750 42.33 15.98 -16.57
N HIS A 751 42.46 14.83 -15.91
CA HIS A 751 42.11 14.68 -14.50
C HIS A 751 42.87 15.65 -13.59
N CYS A 752 44.18 15.79 -13.79
CA CYS A 752 45.00 16.70 -12.99
C CYS A 752 44.57 18.17 -13.15
N TRP A 753 44.31 18.59 -14.39
CA TRP A 753 43.86 19.97 -14.65
C TRP A 753 42.42 20.23 -14.19
N GLU A 754 41.56 19.19 -14.13
CA GLU A 754 40.21 19.25 -13.55
C GLU A 754 40.25 19.53 -12.05
N GLN A 755 41.12 18.85 -11.29
CA GLN A 755 41.25 19.08 -9.84
C GLN A 755 41.65 20.52 -9.51
N ILE A 756 42.50 21.13 -10.33
CA ILE A 756 42.97 22.52 -10.15
C ILE A 756 42.00 23.52 -10.80
N GLN A 757 40.99 23.04 -11.54
CA GLN A 757 40.02 23.84 -12.30
C GLN A 757 40.67 24.85 -13.27
N ARG A 758 41.84 24.53 -13.84
CA ARG A 758 42.52 25.35 -14.85
C ARG A 758 41.88 25.17 -16.23
N ARG A 759 40.80 25.91 -16.45
CA ARG A 759 39.96 25.79 -17.65
C ARG A 759 40.67 26.15 -18.96
N ASP A 760 41.68 27.01 -18.90
CA ASP A 760 42.51 27.42 -20.05
C ASP A 760 43.35 26.27 -20.62
N ARG A 761 43.81 25.35 -19.77
CA ARG A 761 44.52 24.13 -20.20
C ARG A 761 43.55 23.01 -20.57
N LEU A 762 42.43 22.90 -19.86
CA LEU A 762 41.41 21.85 -20.10
C LEU A 762 40.67 22.00 -21.42
N ALA A 763 40.30 23.22 -21.81
CA ALA A 763 39.46 23.45 -22.98
C ALA A 763 40.01 22.81 -24.27
N PRO A 764 41.30 23.00 -24.66
CA PRO A 764 41.86 22.32 -25.83
C PRO A 764 42.03 20.80 -25.63
N LEU A 765 42.38 20.35 -24.41
CA LEU A 765 42.54 18.91 -24.14
C LEU A 765 41.20 18.16 -24.27
N TYR A 766 40.09 18.77 -23.87
CA TYR A 766 38.76 18.19 -24.09
C TYR A 766 38.39 18.10 -25.57
N GLU A 767 38.81 19.05 -26.42
CA GLU A 767 38.62 18.96 -27.88
C GLU A 767 39.42 17.80 -28.47
N GLU A 768 40.70 17.66 -28.07
CA GLU A 768 41.56 16.57 -28.50
C GLU A 768 41.03 15.19 -28.07
N ALA A 769 40.44 15.11 -26.88
CA ALA A 769 39.79 13.90 -26.37
C ALA A 769 38.38 13.64 -26.96
N GLY A 770 37.85 14.54 -27.80
CA GLY A 770 36.49 14.45 -28.35
C GLY A 770 35.37 14.67 -27.32
N ARG A 771 35.69 15.19 -26.12
CA ARG A 771 34.74 15.54 -25.06
C ARG A 771 34.16 16.94 -25.31
N PHE A 772 33.46 17.09 -26.43
CA PHE A 772 32.97 18.39 -26.92
C PHE A 772 32.05 19.12 -25.92
N ASN A 773 31.33 18.41 -25.04
CA ASN A 773 30.41 19.03 -24.06
C ASN A 773 31.21 19.78 -22.98
N SER A 774 32.20 19.09 -22.40
CA SER A 774 33.10 19.68 -21.41
C SER A 774 33.97 20.78 -22.03
N ALA A 775 34.42 20.61 -23.28
CA ALA A 775 35.13 21.64 -24.04
C ALA A 775 34.28 22.91 -24.20
N ALA A 776 33.02 22.76 -24.63
CA ALA A 776 32.12 23.90 -24.83
C ALA A 776 31.90 24.68 -23.52
N GLN A 777 31.66 23.99 -22.41
CA GLN A 777 31.50 24.63 -21.10
C GLN A 777 32.77 25.34 -20.61
N ALA A 778 33.94 24.75 -20.86
CA ALA A 778 35.21 25.37 -20.53
C ALA A 778 35.42 26.66 -21.34
N TRP A 779 35.18 26.63 -22.65
CA TRP A 779 35.27 27.81 -23.53
C TRP A 779 34.26 28.91 -23.18
N GLU A 780 33.02 28.55 -22.80
CA GLU A 780 32.03 29.53 -22.31
C GLU A 780 32.56 30.30 -21.10
N SER A 781 33.18 29.61 -20.15
CA SER A 781 33.70 30.26 -18.95
C SER A 781 34.96 31.07 -19.16
N LEU A 782 35.71 30.79 -20.24
CA LEU A 782 36.80 31.61 -20.73
C LEU A 782 36.32 32.80 -21.57
N ASN A 783 34.99 32.94 -21.73
CA ASN A 783 34.34 34.00 -22.50
C ASN A 783 34.70 33.99 -23.99
N GLU A 784 34.86 32.79 -24.57
CA GLU A 784 35.09 32.55 -26.01
C GLU A 784 33.86 31.87 -26.64
N PRO A 785 32.76 32.63 -26.89
CA PRO A 785 31.47 32.06 -27.26
C PRO A 785 31.44 31.41 -28.65
N GLU A 786 32.28 31.87 -29.58
CA GLU A 786 32.35 31.31 -30.93
C GLU A 786 32.84 29.85 -30.93
N ARG A 787 33.92 29.58 -30.18
CA ARG A 787 34.45 28.21 -30.00
C ARG A 787 33.50 27.33 -29.21
N ALA A 788 32.81 27.88 -28.21
CA ALA A 788 31.78 27.16 -27.49
C ALA A 788 30.62 26.74 -28.41
N ILE A 789 30.15 27.65 -29.27
CA ILE A 789 29.09 27.37 -30.26
C ILE A 789 29.52 26.26 -31.23
N ASP A 790 30.76 26.29 -31.73
CA ASP A 790 31.24 25.25 -32.66
C ASP A 790 31.34 23.87 -32.01
N ASN A 791 31.77 23.80 -30.75
CA ASN A 791 31.73 22.56 -29.97
C ASN A 791 30.29 22.09 -29.69
N TRP A 792 29.37 23.01 -29.37
CA TRP A 792 27.94 22.65 -29.20
C TRP A 792 27.29 22.17 -30.49
N LYS A 793 27.73 22.64 -31.67
CA LYS A 793 27.28 22.13 -32.98
C LYS A 793 27.69 20.69 -33.22
N GLN A 794 28.89 20.29 -32.80
CA GLN A 794 29.36 18.89 -32.95
C GLN A 794 28.50 17.89 -32.17
N ILE A 795 27.84 18.35 -31.10
CA ILE A 795 26.96 17.53 -30.25
C ILE A 795 25.48 17.74 -30.62
N GLU A 796 25.20 18.60 -31.60
CA GLU A 796 23.84 19.00 -31.99
C GLU A 796 23.01 19.53 -30.78
N SER A 797 23.67 20.23 -29.84
CA SER A 797 23.01 20.79 -28.66
C SER A 797 22.38 22.15 -28.97
N TRP A 798 21.25 22.12 -29.68
CA TRP A 798 20.57 23.32 -30.19
C TRP A 798 20.15 24.32 -29.11
N HIS A 799 19.80 23.83 -27.91
CA HIS A 799 19.41 24.67 -26.78
C HIS A 799 20.55 25.57 -26.27
N ASN A 800 21.76 25.02 -26.14
CA ASN A 800 22.92 25.76 -25.65
C ASN A 800 23.44 26.77 -26.69
N ILE A 801 23.38 26.40 -27.97
CA ILE A 801 23.66 27.30 -29.10
C ILE A 801 22.71 28.51 -29.05
N ALA A 802 21.40 28.25 -28.95
CA ALA A 802 20.40 29.31 -28.91
C ALA A 802 20.55 30.23 -27.68
N ARG A 803 20.92 29.69 -26.52
CA ARG A 803 21.20 30.47 -25.30
C ARG A 803 22.39 31.40 -25.46
N LEU A 804 23.51 30.91 -26.03
CA LEU A 804 24.68 31.74 -26.29
C LEU A 804 24.38 32.82 -27.35
N GLN A 805 23.60 32.48 -28.38
CA GLN A 805 23.13 33.46 -29.36
C GLN A 805 22.17 34.50 -28.75
N GLU A 806 21.38 34.15 -27.72
CA GLU A 806 20.59 35.14 -26.95
C GLU A 806 21.50 36.12 -26.22
N GLN A 807 22.60 35.65 -25.62
CA GLN A 807 23.59 36.51 -24.96
C GLN A 807 24.32 37.44 -25.94
N LEU A 808 24.49 37.00 -27.19
CA LEU A 808 25.05 37.78 -28.29
C LEU A 808 24.00 38.68 -29.00
N GLU A 809 22.77 38.76 -28.48
CA GLU A 809 21.65 39.54 -29.01
C GLU A 809 21.17 39.14 -30.43
N CYS A 810 21.56 37.95 -30.91
CA CYS A 810 21.14 37.39 -32.20
C CYS A 810 19.79 36.65 -32.10
N TYR A 811 18.72 37.37 -31.72
CA TYR A 811 17.42 36.75 -31.37
C TYR A 811 16.74 35.95 -32.49
N GLN A 812 16.95 36.31 -33.76
CA GLN A 812 16.36 35.58 -34.89
C GLN A 812 16.99 34.18 -35.07
N GLU A 813 18.32 34.10 -34.98
CA GLU A 813 19.05 32.83 -35.07
C GLU A 813 18.77 31.95 -33.84
N ALA A 814 18.67 32.57 -32.65
CA ALA A 814 18.30 31.88 -31.42
C ALA A 814 16.90 31.26 -31.50
N ILE A 815 15.90 32.00 -32.00
CA ILE A 815 14.53 31.47 -32.22
C ILE A 815 14.53 30.36 -33.27
N GLY A 816 15.31 30.49 -34.34
CA GLY A 816 15.48 29.45 -35.37
C GLY A 816 16.05 28.14 -34.81
N ASN A 817 17.07 28.24 -33.95
CA ASN A 817 17.68 27.08 -33.31
C ASN A 817 16.79 26.48 -32.21
N TYR A 818 16.01 27.29 -31.50
CA TYR A 818 14.95 26.79 -30.62
C TYR A 818 13.79 26.14 -31.37
N ARG A 819 13.59 26.32 -32.68
CA ARG A 819 12.46 25.74 -33.44
C ARG A 819 12.56 24.22 -33.68
N GLN A 820 13.73 23.62 -33.46
CA GLN A 820 13.95 22.18 -33.67
C GLN A 820 13.14 21.31 -32.66
N PRO A 821 12.76 20.07 -33.01
CA PRO A 821 11.64 19.30 -32.40
C PRO A 821 11.72 18.92 -30.91
N GLN A 822 12.70 19.43 -30.15
CA GLN A 822 12.81 19.29 -28.69
C GLN A 822 13.05 20.66 -28.04
N SER A 823 12.13 21.59 -28.28
CA SER A 823 12.31 23.01 -28.01
C SER A 823 11.83 23.46 -26.63
N ASP A 824 12.71 24.15 -25.89
CA ASP A 824 12.39 24.84 -24.63
C ASP A 824 11.57 26.12 -24.91
N TRP A 825 10.26 26.01 -24.72
CA TRP A 825 9.30 27.05 -25.12
C TRP A 825 9.39 28.33 -24.28
N GLU A 826 9.94 28.24 -23.06
CA GLU A 826 10.18 29.41 -22.22
C GLU A 826 11.29 30.32 -22.78
N GLY A 827 12.31 29.73 -23.43
CA GLY A 827 13.39 30.46 -24.10
C GLY A 827 12.88 31.27 -25.29
N ILE A 828 12.02 30.66 -26.11
CA ILE A 828 11.36 31.34 -27.24
C ILE A 828 10.49 32.51 -26.73
N LYS A 829 9.71 32.30 -25.66
CA LYS A 829 8.90 33.38 -25.05
C LYS A 829 9.76 34.53 -24.52
N ARG A 830 10.91 34.24 -23.89
CA ARG A 830 11.84 35.28 -23.41
C ARG A 830 12.45 36.09 -24.55
N CYS A 831 12.90 35.42 -25.62
CA CYS A 831 13.44 36.08 -26.81
C CYS A 831 12.36 36.94 -27.50
N ALA A 832 11.16 36.39 -27.65
CA ALA A 832 10.04 37.08 -28.27
C ALA A 832 9.61 38.34 -27.48
N LYS A 833 9.56 38.28 -26.14
CA LYS A 833 9.23 39.43 -25.27
C LYS A 833 10.24 40.59 -25.33
N LYS A 834 11.53 40.28 -25.50
CA LYS A 834 12.59 41.30 -25.62
C LYS A 834 12.68 41.89 -27.03
N SER A 835 11.90 41.36 -27.98
CA SER A 835 11.98 41.66 -29.40
C SER A 835 10.70 42.34 -29.95
N THR A 836 10.66 42.61 -31.25
CA THR A 836 9.54 43.28 -31.94
C THR A 836 8.28 42.39 -32.07
N PRO A 837 7.06 42.96 -32.15
CA PRO A 837 5.79 42.21 -32.28
C PRO A 837 5.74 41.22 -33.46
N ILE A 838 6.50 41.50 -34.53
CA ILE A 838 6.60 40.67 -35.75
C ILE A 838 7.10 39.25 -35.42
N LEU A 839 7.90 39.09 -34.36
CA LEU A 839 8.43 37.78 -33.98
C LEU A 839 7.39 36.91 -33.27
N TRP A 840 6.35 37.50 -32.65
CA TRP A 840 5.24 36.74 -32.05
C TRP A 840 4.34 36.09 -33.09
N GLU A 841 4.16 36.70 -34.27
CA GLU A 841 3.40 36.10 -35.38
C GLU A 841 4.06 34.82 -35.87
N VAL A 842 5.40 34.83 -36.04
CA VAL A 842 6.19 33.65 -36.44
C VAL A 842 6.11 32.54 -35.37
N VAL A 843 6.11 32.92 -34.09
CA VAL A 843 5.96 31.98 -32.96
C VAL A 843 4.58 31.34 -32.94
N VAL A 844 3.52 32.13 -33.17
CA VAL A 844 2.14 31.62 -33.23
C VAL A 844 1.93 30.70 -34.43
N GLU A 845 2.45 31.05 -35.60
CA GLU A 845 2.36 30.21 -36.81
C GLU A 845 3.07 28.86 -36.60
N ALA A 846 4.25 28.87 -35.97
CA ALA A 846 4.98 27.65 -35.61
C ALA A 846 4.23 26.80 -34.57
N CYS A 847 3.60 27.41 -33.55
CA CYS A 847 2.77 26.68 -32.58
C CYS A 847 1.60 25.95 -33.24
N ILE A 848 0.94 26.61 -34.21
CA ILE A 848 -0.20 26.05 -34.92
C ILE A 848 0.22 24.87 -35.79
N GLN A 849 1.38 24.95 -36.45
CA GLN A 849 1.92 23.85 -37.26
C GLN A 849 2.31 22.60 -36.43
N LEU A 850 2.61 22.78 -35.14
CA LEU A 850 3.02 21.72 -34.22
C LEU A 850 1.90 21.27 -33.26
N ASP A 851 0.65 21.71 -33.48
CA ASP A 851 -0.53 21.42 -32.64
C ASP A 851 -0.41 21.82 -31.15
N GLN A 852 0.44 22.81 -30.83
CA GLN A 852 0.62 23.35 -29.47
C GLN A 852 -0.36 24.50 -29.21
N TYR A 853 -1.62 24.15 -28.94
CA TYR A 853 -2.73 25.11 -28.89
C TYR A 853 -2.74 26.05 -27.69
N VAL A 854 -2.17 25.67 -26.54
CA VAL A 854 -2.13 26.53 -25.33
C VAL A 854 -1.17 27.69 -25.54
N GLU A 855 -0.03 27.38 -26.14
CA GLU A 855 1.05 28.29 -26.45
C GLU A 855 0.67 29.24 -27.58
N ALA A 856 0.00 28.72 -28.61
CA ALA A 856 -0.62 29.53 -29.65
C ALA A 856 -1.62 30.54 -29.05
N ALA A 857 -2.49 30.08 -28.15
CA ALA A 857 -3.45 30.94 -27.47
C ALA A 857 -2.78 32.04 -26.64
N GLU A 858 -1.70 31.73 -25.92
CA GLU A 858 -0.91 32.73 -25.18
C GLU A 858 -0.23 33.76 -26.10
N GLY A 859 0.28 33.33 -27.26
CA GLY A 859 0.81 34.23 -28.28
C GLY A 859 -0.26 35.19 -28.81
N PHE A 860 -1.47 34.70 -29.08
CA PHE A 860 -2.60 35.55 -29.47
C PHE A 860 -3.03 36.53 -28.38
N VAL A 861 -2.86 36.21 -27.09
CA VAL A 861 -3.09 37.16 -25.99
C VAL A 861 -2.07 38.30 -26.03
N GLN A 862 -0.78 38.01 -26.30
CA GLN A 862 0.25 39.06 -26.41
C GLN A 862 0.05 39.97 -27.64
N LEU A 863 -0.65 39.46 -28.66
CA LEU A 863 -1.05 40.21 -29.85
C LEU A 863 -2.40 40.93 -29.70
N ASP A 864 -3.00 40.94 -28.49
CA ASP A 864 -4.32 41.51 -28.18
C ASP A 864 -5.50 40.88 -28.98
N GLN A 865 -5.33 39.68 -29.53
CA GLN A 865 -6.33 38.96 -30.30
C GLN A 865 -7.13 37.98 -29.42
N TYR A 866 -7.84 38.52 -28.42
CA TYR A 866 -8.52 37.75 -27.35
C TYR A 866 -9.54 36.71 -27.85
N ALA A 867 -10.26 37.00 -28.95
CA ALA A 867 -11.22 36.05 -29.50
C ALA A 867 -10.54 34.81 -30.13
N GLN A 868 -9.36 34.98 -30.73
CA GLN A 868 -8.59 33.87 -31.28
C GLN A 868 -7.89 33.11 -30.16
N ALA A 869 -7.34 33.81 -29.16
CA ALA A 869 -6.83 33.17 -27.96
C ALA A 869 -7.89 32.26 -27.29
N ALA A 870 -9.13 32.75 -27.18
CA ALA A 870 -10.23 32.00 -26.57
C ALA A 870 -10.58 30.72 -27.35
N THR A 871 -10.60 30.76 -28.70
CA THR A 871 -10.87 29.55 -29.50
C THR A 871 -9.77 28.51 -29.38
N TYR A 872 -8.51 28.92 -29.30
CA TYR A 872 -7.39 28.00 -29.13
C TYR A 872 -7.31 27.44 -27.70
N TYR A 873 -7.66 28.23 -26.67
CA TYR A 873 -7.85 27.69 -25.32
C TYR A 873 -9.00 26.68 -25.24
N ASP A 874 -10.09 26.90 -25.97
CA ASP A 874 -11.20 25.94 -26.06
C ASP A 874 -10.78 24.65 -26.80
N LYS A 875 -9.98 24.75 -27.87
CA LYS A 875 -9.39 23.59 -28.55
C LYS A 875 -8.43 22.80 -27.66
N ALA A 876 -7.75 23.48 -26.74
CA ALA A 876 -6.87 22.87 -25.74
C ALA A 876 -7.62 22.34 -24.49
N ASN A 877 -8.96 22.36 -24.48
CA ASN A 877 -9.82 21.98 -23.34
C ASN A 877 -9.60 22.81 -22.06
N LEU A 878 -9.01 24.01 -22.16
CA LEU A 878 -8.83 24.95 -21.04
C LEU A 878 -9.98 25.97 -20.99
N HIS A 879 -11.19 25.48 -20.75
CA HIS A 879 -12.43 26.25 -20.88
C HIS A 879 -12.55 27.42 -19.88
N SER A 880 -11.88 27.38 -18.73
CA SER A 880 -11.85 28.50 -17.79
C SER A 880 -11.07 29.71 -18.33
N LYS A 881 -9.87 29.48 -18.89
CA LYS A 881 -9.06 30.50 -19.55
C LYS A 881 -9.76 31.03 -20.81
N ALA A 882 -10.42 30.14 -21.56
CA ALA A 882 -11.23 30.53 -22.71
C ALA A 882 -12.40 31.45 -22.29
N GLY A 883 -13.11 31.11 -21.20
CA GLY A 883 -14.18 31.94 -20.63
C GLY A 883 -13.72 33.35 -20.28
N GLU A 884 -12.56 33.50 -19.64
CA GLU A 884 -11.97 34.80 -19.32
C GLU A 884 -11.61 35.62 -20.57
N GLN A 885 -11.03 34.98 -21.60
CA GLN A 885 -10.67 35.68 -22.84
C GLN A 885 -11.92 36.05 -23.66
N TRP A 886 -12.97 35.22 -23.66
CA TRP A 886 -14.25 35.56 -24.27
C TRP A 886 -14.92 36.75 -23.58
N GLU A 887 -14.80 36.88 -22.25
CA GLU A 887 -15.25 38.07 -21.51
C GLU A 887 -14.46 39.32 -21.90
N LYS A 888 -13.12 39.23 -21.97
CA LYS A 888 -12.27 40.36 -22.42
C LYS A 888 -12.56 40.76 -23.87
N ALA A 889 -12.92 39.81 -24.72
CA ALA A 889 -13.35 40.06 -26.09
C ALA A 889 -14.80 40.59 -26.21
N GLY A 890 -15.54 40.69 -25.10
CA GLY A 890 -16.93 41.18 -25.05
C GLY A 890 -17.97 40.21 -25.61
N LYS A 891 -17.64 38.93 -25.81
CA LYS A 891 -18.53 37.89 -26.38
C LYS A 891 -19.12 37.00 -25.28
N TYR A 892 -20.08 37.55 -24.55
CA TYR A 892 -20.64 36.93 -23.33
C TYR A 892 -21.38 35.60 -23.54
N ASP A 893 -22.01 35.37 -24.70
CA ASP A 893 -22.68 34.09 -24.97
C ASP A 893 -21.68 32.94 -25.09
N TRP A 894 -20.53 33.21 -25.70
CA TRP A 894 -19.47 32.23 -25.85
C TRP A 894 -18.73 32.05 -24.52
N ALA A 895 -18.57 33.13 -23.74
CA ALA A 895 -18.07 33.04 -22.37
C ALA A 895 -18.95 32.17 -21.47
N LYS A 896 -20.29 32.29 -21.55
CA LYS A 896 -21.24 31.44 -20.79
C LYS A 896 -21.04 29.95 -21.13
N VAL A 897 -20.87 29.62 -22.41
CA VAL A 897 -20.63 28.25 -22.86
C VAL A 897 -19.30 27.71 -22.32
N SER A 898 -18.21 28.47 -22.44
CA SER A 898 -16.89 28.05 -21.95
C SER A 898 -16.86 27.96 -20.41
N TRP A 899 -17.48 28.89 -19.68
CA TRP A 899 -17.61 28.79 -18.23
C TRP A 899 -18.51 27.64 -17.77
N GLY A 900 -19.57 27.33 -18.52
CA GLY A 900 -20.42 26.16 -18.28
C GLY A 900 -19.67 24.84 -18.49
N ARG A 901 -18.84 24.74 -19.54
CA ARG A 901 -17.93 23.60 -19.75
C ARG A 901 -16.88 23.48 -18.65
N ALA A 902 -16.41 24.60 -18.12
CA ALA A 902 -15.51 24.66 -16.96
C ALA A 902 -16.21 24.38 -15.62
N ARG A 903 -17.54 24.18 -15.60
CA ARG A 903 -18.39 24.02 -14.40
C ARG A 903 -18.27 25.18 -13.40
N ASN A 904 -17.89 26.37 -13.86
CA ASN A 904 -17.86 27.57 -13.02
C ASN A 904 -19.20 28.31 -13.11
N TRP A 905 -20.21 27.73 -12.47
CA TRP A 905 -21.59 28.22 -12.53
C TRP A 905 -21.79 29.58 -11.86
N HIS A 906 -20.91 29.97 -10.94
CA HIS A 906 -20.89 31.31 -10.37
C HIS A 906 -20.51 32.39 -11.40
N ALA A 907 -19.57 32.10 -12.30
CA ALA A 907 -19.20 33.02 -13.39
C ALA A 907 -20.35 33.17 -14.40
N VAL A 908 -21.01 32.06 -14.76
CA VAL A 908 -22.20 32.08 -15.62
C VAL A 908 -23.32 32.91 -14.99
N LEU A 909 -23.58 32.70 -13.69
CA LEU A 909 -24.62 33.44 -12.96
C LEU A 909 -24.31 34.95 -12.84
N ARG A 910 -23.03 35.32 -12.69
CA ARG A 910 -22.59 36.72 -12.73
C ARG A 910 -22.87 37.36 -14.09
N ILE A 911 -22.54 36.67 -15.19
CA ILE A 911 -22.79 37.15 -16.56
C ILE A 911 -24.30 37.30 -16.78
N CYS A 912 -25.11 36.32 -16.38
CA CYS A 912 -26.58 36.40 -16.52
C CYS A 912 -27.18 37.57 -15.75
N LYS A 913 -26.74 37.81 -14.50
CA LYS A 913 -27.17 38.98 -13.71
C LYS A 913 -26.75 40.32 -14.33
N GLN A 914 -25.64 40.36 -15.06
CA GLN A 914 -25.12 41.59 -15.67
C GLN A 914 -25.83 41.96 -16.98
N GLN A 915 -26.41 40.99 -17.70
CA GLN A 915 -27.16 41.23 -18.94
C GLN A 915 -28.61 41.68 -18.69
N ASP A 916 -29.17 41.39 -17.51
CA ASP A 916 -30.47 41.87 -16.99
C ASP A 916 -31.66 41.74 -17.96
N THR A 917 -31.81 40.57 -18.59
CA THR A 917 -32.95 40.23 -19.46
C THR A 917 -33.82 39.10 -18.88
N PRO A 918 -35.13 39.03 -19.17
CA PRO A 918 -36.02 38.00 -18.61
C PRO A 918 -35.56 36.55 -18.89
N GLU A 919 -34.99 36.32 -20.08
CA GLU A 919 -34.46 35.02 -20.52
C GLU A 919 -33.21 34.63 -19.71
N THR A 920 -32.30 35.58 -19.47
CA THR A 920 -31.10 35.35 -18.64
C THR A 920 -31.43 35.13 -17.17
N TRP A 921 -32.52 35.70 -16.65
CA TRP A 921 -32.99 35.45 -15.29
C TRP A 921 -33.63 34.06 -15.11
N LEU A 922 -34.33 33.56 -16.12
CA LEU A 922 -34.81 32.17 -16.17
C LEU A 922 -33.65 31.17 -16.24
N GLU A 923 -32.61 31.48 -17.01
CA GLU A 923 -31.37 30.68 -17.04
C GLU A 923 -30.64 30.74 -15.70
N ALA A 924 -30.53 31.91 -15.07
CA ALA A 924 -29.93 32.05 -13.74
C ALA A 924 -30.72 31.29 -12.66
N ALA A 925 -32.05 31.30 -12.72
CA ALA A 925 -32.91 30.54 -11.80
C ALA A 925 -32.72 29.02 -11.96
N LYS A 926 -32.58 28.53 -13.19
CA LYS A 926 -32.24 27.12 -13.46
C LYS A 926 -30.86 26.74 -12.92
N VAL A 927 -29.85 27.57 -13.16
CA VAL A 927 -28.48 27.35 -12.63
C VAL A 927 -28.47 27.32 -11.09
N LEU A 928 -29.27 28.17 -10.43
CA LEU A 928 -29.44 28.16 -8.98
C LEU A 928 -30.11 26.88 -8.46
N GLU A 929 -31.12 26.37 -9.18
CA GLU A 929 -31.87 25.17 -8.80
C GLU A 929 -31.05 23.89 -9.01
N THR A 930 -30.47 23.68 -10.19
CA THR A 930 -29.88 22.39 -10.57
C THR A 930 -28.41 22.27 -10.21
N GLU A 931 -27.63 23.33 -10.41
CA GLU A 931 -26.17 23.26 -10.32
C GLU A 931 -25.61 23.77 -8.99
N LEU A 932 -26.21 24.82 -8.42
CA LEU A 932 -25.75 25.44 -7.15
C LEU A 932 -26.54 24.97 -5.91
N GLY A 933 -27.64 24.23 -6.09
CA GLY A 933 -28.41 23.64 -5.00
C GLY A 933 -29.05 24.67 -4.06
N ASN A 934 -29.40 25.87 -4.56
CA ASN A 934 -30.09 26.91 -3.80
C ASN A 934 -31.54 27.10 -4.32
N PRO A 935 -32.42 26.10 -4.09
CA PRO A 935 -33.77 26.09 -4.67
C PRO A 935 -34.66 27.21 -4.13
N CYS A 936 -34.33 27.76 -2.95
CA CYS A 936 -35.09 28.81 -2.32
C CYS A 936 -34.92 30.18 -3.04
N GLU A 937 -33.70 30.57 -3.47
CA GLU A 937 -33.49 31.75 -4.32
C GLU A 937 -34.02 31.54 -5.76
N ALA A 938 -33.89 30.32 -6.28
CA ALA A 938 -34.44 29.95 -7.58
C ALA A 938 -35.98 30.07 -7.61
N ALA A 939 -36.65 29.63 -6.55
CA ALA A 939 -38.11 29.70 -6.42
C ALA A 939 -38.63 31.14 -6.41
N GLU A 940 -37.92 32.07 -5.76
CA GLU A 940 -38.30 33.48 -5.75
C GLU A 940 -38.19 34.11 -7.14
N LEU A 941 -37.12 33.80 -7.87
CA LEU A 941 -36.96 34.23 -9.26
C LEU A 941 -38.04 33.62 -10.17
N PHE A 942 -38.34 32.32 -10.03
CA PHE A 942 -39.42 31.68 -10.79
C PHE A 942 -40.80 32.29 -10.46
N TYR A 943 -41.07 32.64 -9.20
CA TYR A 943 -42.34 33.26 -8.81
C TYR A 943 -42.47 34.70 -9.33
N GLN A 944 -41.39 35.48 -9.29
CA GLN A 944 -41.36 36.87 -9.79
C GLN A 944 -41.69 36.94 -11.29
N TYR A 945 -41.28 35.95 -12.06
CA TYR A 945 -41.54 35.84 -13.50
C TYR A 945 -42.68 34.86 -13.85
N GLU A 946 -43.65 34.70 -12.94
CA GLU A 946 -44.93 33.99 -13.12
C GLU A 946 -44.85 32.47 -13.43
N GLN A 947 -43.69 31.83 -13.24
CA GLN A 947 -43.51 30.36 -13.34
C GLN A 947 -43.90 29.67 -12.02
N LYS A 948 -45.17 29.79 -11.64
CA LYS A 948 -45.68 29.37 -10.33
C LYS A 948 -45.46 27.88 -10.04
N GLU A 949 -45.62 27.02 -11.03
CA GLU A 949 -45.48 25.57 -10.87
C GLU A 949 -44.04 25.15 -10.52
N ASN A 950 -43.04 25.79 -11.14
CA ASN A 950 -41.63 25.59 -10.83
C ASN A 950 -41.27 26.16 -9.45
N ALA A 951 -41.87 27.30 -9.06
CA ALA A 951 -41.70 27.86 -7.72
C ALA A 951 -42.29 26.96 -6.63
N TYR A 952 -43.50 26.41 -6.82
CA TYR A 952 -44.12 25.46 -5.87
C TYR A 952 -43.29 24.19 -5.70
N ARG A 953 -42.74 23.66 -6.80
CA ARG A 953 -41.84 22.50 -6.76
C ARG A 953 -40.57 22.81 -5.95
N CYS A 954 -39.94 23.95 -6.22
CA CYS A 954 -38.72 24.36 -5.51
C CYS A 954 -38.96 24.60 -4.01
N TRP A 955 -40.10 25.21 -3.64
CA TRP A 955 -40.47 25.42 -2.24
C TRP A 955 -40.81 24.11 -1.51
N GLY A 956 -41.45 23.14 -2.17
CA GLY A 956 -41.75 21.83 -1.58
C GLY A 956 -40.51 21.00 -1.26
N ASN A 957 -39.43 21.17 -2.04
CA ASN A 957 -38.18 20.41 -1.87
C ASN A 957 -37.14 21.10 -0.95
N CYS A 958 -37.36 22.36 -0.54
CA CYS A 958 -36.42 23.13 0.30
C CYS A 958 -36.77 22.95 1.80
N PRO A 959 -35.90 22.43 2.69
CA PRO A 959 -36.21 22.27 4.13
C PRO A 959 -36.45 23.58 4.88
N ARG A 960 -35.91 24.69 4.36
CA ARG A 960 -36.03 26.05 4.92
C ARG A 960 -37.30 26.80 4.49
N SER A 961 -38.11 26.23 3.60
CA SER A 961 -39.35 26.85 3.08
C SER A 961 -40.33 27.24 4.18
N SER A 962 -40.44 26.45 5.25
CA SER A 962 -41.26 26.76 6.42
C SER A 962 -40.81 28.03 7.18
N GLN A 963 -39.50 28.32 7.23
CA GLN A 963 -38.95 29.53 7.85
C GLN A 963 -39.15 30.77 6.97
N ILE A 964 -39.15 30.59 5.65
CA ILE A 964 -39.42 31.67 4.69
C ILE A 964 -40.92 32.01 4.70
N ALA A 965 -41.79 30.99 4.78
CA ALA A 965 -43.23 31.19 4.90
C ALA A 965 -43.60 32.01 6.15
N THR A 966 -43.02 31.70 7.32
CA THR A 966 -43.24 32.50 8.54
C THR A 966 -42.68 33.92 8.43
N ALA A 967 -41.53 34.10 7.76
CA ALA A 967 -41.00 35.44 7.49
C ALA A 967 -41.93 36.26 6.60
N LYS A 968 -42.53 35.66 5.56
CA LYS A 968 -43.50 36.30 4.66
C LYS A 968 -44.83 36.61 5.35
N GLU A 969 -45.30 35.74 6.24
CA GLU A 969 -46.43 36.05 7.12
C GLU A 969 -46.16 37.29 7.98
N SER A 970 -44.98 37.39 8.58
CA SER A 970 -44.62 38.53 9.44
C SER A 970 -44.56 39.87 8.67
N LYS A 971 -44.27 39.81 7.36
CA LYS A 971 -44.22 40.96 6.45
C LYS A 971 -45.58 41.30 5.82
N GLY A 972 -46.60 40.47 6.01
CA GLY A 972 -47.95 40.68 5.47
C GLY A 972 -48.15 40.17 4.04
N ASP A 973 -47.21 39.41 3.47
CA ASP A 973 -47.29 38.81 2.13
C ASP A 973 -48.13 37.53 2.17
N TRP A 974 -49.41 37.65 2.56
CA TRP A 974 -50.27 36.51 2.91
C TRP A 974 -50.48 35.50 1.77
N ILE A 975 -50.55 35.96 0.52
CA ILE A 975 -50.77 35.08 -0.64
C ILE A 975 -49.54 34.19 -0.87
N ILE A 976 -48.34 34.77 -0.88
CA ILE A 976 -47.08 34.04 -1.09
C ILE A 976 -46.81 33.10 0.10
N ALA A 977 -47.07 33.55 1.32
CA ALA A 977 -46.92 32.71 2.50
C ALA A 977 -47.87 31.49 2.46
N ALA A 978 -49.13 31.69 2.04
CA ALA A 978 -50.11 30.61 1.92
C ALA A 978 -49.73 29.62 0.80
N ASP A 979 -49.20 30.12 -0.30
CA ASP A 979 -48.64 29.33 -1.42
C ASP A 979 -47.46 28.46 -0.98
N ILE A 980 -46.54 29.01 -0.17
CA ILE A 980 -45.40 28.25 0.36
C ILE A 980 -45.87 27.17 1.37
N TRP A 981 -46.81 27.49 2.26
CA TRP A 981 -47.36 26.49 3.20
C TRP A 981 -48.11 25.36 2.50
N ALA A 982 -48.82 25.68 1.42
CA ALA A 982 -49.46 24.69 0.55
C ALA A 982 -48.42 23.77 -0.11
N ALA A 983 -47.31 24.33 -0.62
CA ALA A 983 -46.21 23.53 -1.17
C ALA A 983 -45.53 22.62 -0.12
N CYS A 984 -45.46 23.06 1.13
CA CYS A 984 -44.92 22.28 2.26
C CYS A 984 -45.90 21.22 2.80
N LYS A 985 -47.08 21.05 2.19
CA LYS A 985 -48.17 20.16 2.66
C LYS A 985 -48.68 20.47 4.07
N GLN A 986 -48.44 21.68 4.58
CA GLN A 986 -48.97 22.15 5.86
C GLN A 986 -50.34 22.83 5.63
N TRP A 987 -51.30 22.03 5.15
CA TRP A 987 -52.57 22.51 4.59
C TRP A 987 -53.45 23.28 5.59
N GLU A 988 -53.39 22.95 6.89
CA GLU A 988 -54.11 23.67 7.95
C GLU A 988 -53.57 25.11 8.11
N ARG A 989 -52.24 25.28 8.13
CA ARG A 989 -51.62 26.61 8.18
C ARG A 989 -51.86 27.38 6.89
N ALA A 990 -51.73 26.72 5.74
CA ALA A 990 -52.06 27.33 4.45
C ALA A 990 -53.51 27.85 4.42
N GLY A 991 -54.48 27.07 4.90
CA GLY A 991 -55.88 27.47 5.04
C GLY A 991 -56.06 28.70 5.92
N ASN A 992 -55.42 28.72 7.10
CA ASN A 992 -55.48 29.86 8.03
C ASN A 992 -54.92 31.15 7.40
N VAL A 993 -53.84 31.04 6.63
CA VAL A 993 -53.20 32.18 5.96
C VAL A 993 -54.04 32.65 4.76
N TRP A 994 -54.66 31.74 4.00
CA TRP A 994 -55.60 32.07 2.91
C TRP A 994 -56.85 32.80 3.42
N VAL A 995 -57.33 32.48 4.62
CA VAL A 995 -58.42 33.23 5.29
C VAL A 995 -57.98 34.65 5.63
N LYS A 996 -56.76 34.83 6.17
CA LYS A 996 -56.19 36.16 6.41
C LYS A 996 -56.01 36.96 5.11
N ALA A 997 -55.72 36.28 4.00
CA ALA A 997 -55.66 36.87 2.66
C ALA A 997 -57.04 37.11 2.02
N GLN A 998 -58.15 36.84 2.71
CA GLN A 998 -59.55 36.95 2.22
C GLN A 998 -59.85 36.10 0.97
N LYS A 999 -59.11 35.02 0.73
CA LYS A 999 -59.32 34.09 -0.39
C LYS A 999 -60.02 32.83 0.10
N TYR A 1000 -61.31 32.97 0.41
CA TYR A 1000 -62.11 31.93 1.06
C TYR A 1000 -62.24 30.63 0.25
N CYS A 1001 -62.32 30.70 -1.09
CA CYS A 1001 -62.37 29.50 -1.94
C CYS A 1001 -61.08 28.67 -1.87
N ALA A 1002 -59.91 29.33 -1.82
CA ALA A 1002 -58.61 28.66 -1.70
C ALA A 1002 -58.45 28.05 -0.28
N ALA A 1003 -58.89 28.79 0.75
CA ALA A 1003 -58.90 28.30 2.13
C ALA A 1003 -59.76 27.03 2.29
N ILE A 1004 -60.97 27.01 1.70
CA ILE A 1004 -61.85 25.83 1.72
C ILE A 1004 -61.17 24.63 1.07
N SER A 1005 -60.52 24.82 -0.09
CA SER A 1005 -59.80 23.74 -0.78
C SER A 1005 -58.63 23.19 0.06
N ALA A 1006 -57.91 24.06 0.78
CA ALA A 1006 -56.80 23.67 1.64
C ALA A 1006 -57.29 22.88 2.87
N TYR A 1007 -58.37 23.31 3.53
CA TYR A 1007 -58.96 22.57 4.66
C TYR A 1007 -59.56 21.22 4.23
N GLN A 1008 -60.16 21.14 3.04
CA GLN A 1008 -60.65 19.87 2.49
C GLN A 1008 -59.53 18.86 2.29
N LYS A 1009 -58.36 19.30 1.80
CA LYS A 1009 -57.17 18.44 1.68
C LYS A 1009 -56.59 18.03 3.04
N ALA A 1010 -56.56 18.93 4.03
CA ALA A 1010 -56.12 18.60 5.38
C ALA A 1010 -56.96 17.47 6.02
N ILE A 1011 -58.27 17.46 5.79
CA ILE A 1011 -59.18 16.43 6.32
C ILE A 1011 -59.00 15.07 5.62
N GLN A 1012 -58.59 15.05 4.34
CA GLN A 1012 -58.35 13.80 3.61
C GLN A 1012 -57.05 13.09 4.02
N GLU A 1013 -56.03 13.84 4.45
CA GLU A 1013 -54.72 13.27 4.78
C GLU A 1013 -54.61 12.72 6.24
N ASP A 1014 -55.54 13.06 7.15
CA ASP A 1014 -55.47 12.63 8.57
C ASP A 1014 -56.88 12.38 9.21
N PRO A 1015 -57.48 11.15 9.11
CA PRO A 1015 -58.80 10.83 9.67
C PRO A 1015 -58.76 10.34 11.15
N PRO A 1016 -59.73 10.70 12.02
CA PRO A 1016 -59.68 10.38 13.46
C PRO A 1016 -60.06 8.92 13.80
N VAL A 1017 -59.36 8.32 14.79
CA VAL A 1017 -59.48 6.92 15.26
C VAL A 1017 -60.51 6.75 16.41
N SER A 1018 -61.04 5.54 16.54
CA SER A 1018 -62.24 5.00 17.23
C SER A 1018 -62.44 5.16 18.77
N SER A 1019 -63.71 5.19 19.24
CA SER A 1019 -64.35 4.13 20.08
C SER A 1019 -65.79 4.43 20.60
N SER A 1020 -66.60 3.37 20.70
CA SER A 1020 -67.92 3.14 21.34
C SER A 1020 -69.21 3.93 20.94
N ARG A 1021 -70.22 3.14 20.52
CA ARG A 1021 -71.66 3.36 20.22
C ARG A 1021 -72.46 4.39 21.11
N PRO A 1022 -73.66 4.85 20.70
CA PRO A 1022 -74.04 5.59 19.47
C PRO A 1022 -75.27 6.50 19.75
N GLU A 1023 -75.22 7.54 20.58
CA GLU A 1023 -76.38 8.47 20.73
C GLU A 1023 -76.04 9.78 21.45
N ASP A 1024 -74.85 9.89 22.06
CA ASP A 1024 -74.32 11.16 22.58
C ASP A 1024 -72.90 11.36 22.06
N LEU A 1025 -72.74 12.17 21.01
CA LEU A 1025 -71.44 12.77 20.63
C LEU A 1025 -71.71 14.06 19.86
N GLU A 1026 -71.82 15.13 20.63
CA GLU A 1026 -71.70 16.49 20.15
C GLU A 1026 -70.34 16.70 19.45
N LEU A 1027 -70.36 17.46 18.36
CA LEU A 1027 -69.18 17.90 17.60
C LEU A 1027 -68.09 18.48 18.52
N PRO A 1028 -66.79 18.19 18.27
CA PRO A 1028 -65.69 18.78 19.01
C PRO A 1028 -65.75 20.32 19.03
N GLU A 1029 -65.54 20.91 20.20
CA GLU A 1029 -65.56 22.35 20.47
C GLU A 1029 -64.56 23.18 19.62
N ARG A 1030 -63.68 22.52 18.85
CA ARG A 1030 -62.74 23.18 17.91
C ARG A 1030 -63.41 23.81 16.68
N PHE A 1031 -64.71 23.60 16.46
CA PHE A 1031 -65.46 24.15 15.32
C PHE A 1031 -66.69 24.99 15.69
N ARG A 1032 -66.85 25.43 16.96
CA ARG A 1032 -67.97 26.31 17.39
C ARG A 1032 -67.66 27.82 17.37
N GLY A 1033 -66.50 28.25 16.89
CA GLY A 1033 -66.10 29.66 16.84
C GLY A 1033 -66.32 30.35 15.49
N GLY A 1034 -67.51 30.91 15.26
CA GLY A 1034 -67.70 32.08 14.39
C GLY A 1034 -67.85 31.86 12.86
N ASN A 1035 -69.09 31.99 12.37
CA ASN A 1035 -69.46 32.61 11.09
C ASN A 1035 -68.86 32.14 9.74
N ILE A 1036 -68.24 30.97 9.63
CA ILE A 1036 -67.74 30.51 8.32
C ILE A 1036 -68.70 29.53 7.63
N TRP A 1037 -69.35 28.64 8.38
CA TRP A 1037 -70.24 27.62 7.80
C TRP A 1037 -71.65 28.14 7.44
N ALA A 1038 -72.14 29.20 8.10
CA ALA A 1038 -73.44 29.80 7.79
C ALA A 1038 -73.47 30.51 6.41
N THR A 1039 -72.33 31.03 5.97
CA THR A 1039 -72.13 31.63 4.64
C THR A 1039 -71.92 30.60 3.53
N VAL A 1040 -71.40 29.41 3.86
CA VAL A 1040 -71.20 28.32 2.87
C VAL A 1040 -72.50 27.56 2.61
N ALA A 1041 -73.34 27.37 3.64
CA ALA A 1041 -74.62 26.66 3.50
C ALA A 1041 -75.68 27.45 2.70
N THR A 1042 -75.60 28.78 2.64
CA THR A 1042 -76.56 29.61 1.90
C THR A 1042 -76.26 29.72 0.39
N ALA A 1043 -75.05 29.36 -0.06
CA ALA A 1043 -74.65 29.47 -1.46
C ALA A 1043 -74.80 28.17 -2.28
N ALA A 1044 -74.93 27.00 -1.64
CA ALA A 1044 -74.96 25.70 -2.32
C ALA A 1044 -76.35 25.02 -2.35
N GLY A 1045 -77.42 25.76 -2.04
CA GLY A 1045 -78.80 25.28 -2.09
C GLY A 1045 -79.42 25.18 -3.49
N THR A 1046 -78.62 24.99 -4.57
CA THR A 1046 -79.14 25.14 -5.94
C THR A 1046 -78.57 24.20 -7.01
N ILE A 1047 -77.98 23.04 -6.67
CA ILE A 1047 -77.80 21.93 -7.62
C ILE A 1047 -77.92 20.58 -6.89
N VAL A 1048 -79.14 20.15 -6.53
CA VAL A 1048 -79.45 18.73 -6.29
C VAL A 1048 -80.93 18.48 -6.63
N VAL A 1049 -81.23 18.24 -7.91
CA VAL A 1049 -82.38 17.42 -8.33
C VAL A 1049 -82.02 16.77 -9.66
N GLU A 1050 -81.45 15.56 -9.62
CA GLU A 1050 -81.76 14.43 -10.50
C GLU A 1050 -80.80 13.27 -10.21
N ALA A 1051 -81.36 12.06 -10.09
CA ALA A 1051 -80.70 10.76 -9.93
C ALA A 1051 -80.66 10.11 -8.53
N ILE A 1052 -81.78 10.07 -7.80
CA ILE A 1052 -82.15 8.90 -6.98
C ILE A 1052 -83.67 8.72 -7.06
N ALA A 1053 -84.15 7.63 -7.68
CA ALA A 1053 -85.52 7.15 -7.49
C ALA A 1053 -85.63 5.63 -7.70
N GLY A 1054 -85.97 4.93 -6.61
CA GLY A 1054 -86.37 3.52 -6.51
C GLY A 1054 -86.41 3.10 -5.03
N PRO A 1055 -87.38 2.29 -4.57
CA PRO A 1055 -88.58 2.79 -3.86
C PRO A 1055 -88.77 2.25 -2.42
N PRO A 1056 -89.79 2.75 -1.67
CA PRO A 1056 -89.96 2.54 -0.22
C PRO A 1056 -90.88 1.36 0.13
N ARG A 1057 -90.76 0.85 1.37
CA ARG A 1057 -91.82 0.25 2.23
C ARG A 1057 -91.24 0.05 3.64
N VAL A 1058 -91.64 0.88 4.61
CA VAL A 1058 -92.73 0.68 5.60
C VAL A 1058 -92.46 -0.47 6.58
N GLU A 1059 -92.10 -0.04 7.80
CA GLU A 1059 -92.42 -0.54 9.15
C GLU A 1059 -92.25 -2.03 9.50
N LEU A 1060 -91.30 -2.29 10.41
CA LEU A 1060 -91.58 -2.68 11.80
C LEU A 1060 -90.44 -2.22 12.72
#